data_AF-A0A8H4B484-F1
#
_entry.id   AF-A0A8H4B484-F1
#
_cell.length_a   1.000
_cell.length_b   1.000
_cell.length_c   1.000
_cell.angle_alpha   90.00
_cell.angle_beta   90.00
_cell.angle_gamma   90.00
#
_symmetry.space_group_name_H-M   'P 1'
#
loop_
_entity.id
_entity.type
_entity.pdbx_description
1 polymer ?
#
loop_
_entity_poly.entity_id
_entity_poly.type
_entity_poly.pdbx_seq_one_letter_code
_entity_poly.pdbx_strand_id
1 'polypeptide(L)'
;MSSSNSEVSISMDDAQHKGTEINPHEGKEISNYVFSPRMQNIATLSEEDKSIVVWTITEELIVKYDNTLVANDFKNVLNASKFGGSFSDFRFEDIFARHKNTSIDISDYKQIILKLKRHDDFSFDFVLIDTTTKSRQILSAQGLTETIASIAFLKKGDLTIVKGEPVYRAYIFSKSNGKLPWTCKKSFELEKFYFCSIHQNGKLFLFFETPSFLIMQWDLTTQNFDMQYKLYSNQRVTHSRLGNLKTKLNDENTLLAVHWDHFYSCDIYVYSAKSGRIIANKTFDEELHNFCFIGSGKEERLFFSGPHHDKRSYRSYVLNPYNTHTLNKSSDTYVLQDIYPVTYQNYRSIGSIISDFVINIDMNGLSIQRLSQNKEWKNYIERKERYYNSAYTYFNVREIRQFIQDIFEKYKSNQNLTLKYAKRKEYPGNTHTWIIESNEDVYGIWEVKLKARIGSDKEIESRSFYLDTGIFENKILENGDILLVFSSCIQIYAINLEKNSKKPIILIYCWNNNSKQKVGTPKNSIFDLLSSFEKNLNFRYFDFEILPPPNFYICMEARTGVRNVSSIYCYEAYDTSLLFNLQHYGTYVTPHDLFNTSYFNLLYFWISEKWSYFKDSCPQLYSILIFPYSLYSYYSIYPQETVILIFPLLNFATYSKNHSYIELFYLQGNPFTLLLDAPEYYKWWNIKALINFKWNTYGRLYYFIIWAIYSVFMCCFLIVSSIPEHKISWSIQIILLISTVFLGVFHFIWEFRQFIHTPKTYIASPWNYIDLAAILVPTIISILWLHNKFLPIWAITIAVCLLEIKFLLFFRVIEHFGIYFAIMIGVAKKVFSFLVVLGIMVLVFAHSLHLLLRPTSEYSYDQPSFTDDANNPWNLVSTYKFISPNGTVDKSLLIETPDDSTNLFSLFSTSILAVYFMLTGDSSSVSSWVLKNNWTLAFLLFIFSFFTTIYLLNLFISLLGDAIADRNNEESFLQLRGEILSEIELFWMLPYQRRKKNWFPEILYYKASVNELKKYINNLEDKSGVHSEILKIAKIEDSEKELKQKIEDSENELKKKIEDSEMELKNQINEALDKINKLIELTEKNNNNNNSSD
;
A
#
# COMPACT_ATOMS: atom_id res chain seq x y z
N MET A 1 -7.26 -53.27 -28.87
CA MET A 1 -6.45 -54.36 -28.30
C MET A 1 -6.35 -54.13 -26.80
N SER A 2 -6.87 -55.08 -26.04
CA SER A 2 -6.84 -55.17 -24.58
C SER A 2 -5.41 -55.17 -24.05
N SER A 3 -5.08 -54.27 -23.13
CA SER A 3 -3.90 -54.41 -22.28
C SER A 3 -4.36 -54.45 -20.83
N SER A 4 -4.06 -55.59 -20.21
CA SER A 4 -4.45 -56.06 -18.89
C SER A 4 -4.06 -55.12 -17.75
N ASN A 5 -5.05 -54.80 -16.91
CA ASN A 5 -4.85 -54.29 -15.56
C ASN A 5 -4.05 -55.33 -14.75
N SER A 6 -2.82 -54.98 -14.38
CA SER A 6 -2.09 -55.60 -13.27
C SER A 6 -2.05 -54.58 -12.14
N GLU A 7 -3.11 -54.56 -11.32
CA GLU A 7 -3.03 -54.00 -9.98
C GLU A 7 -2.16 -54.96 -9.15
N VAL A 8 -0.96 -54.51 -8.81
CA VAL A 8 -0.09 -55.19 -7.85
C VAL A 8 -0.75 -55.01 -6.47
N SER A 9 -1.54 -56.00 -6.07
CA SER A 9 -1.93 -56.17 -4.67
C SER A 9 -0.74 -56.81 -3.95
N ILE A 10 -0.21 -56.11 -2.94
CA ILE A 10 0.85 -56.61 -2.08
C ILE A 10 0.16 -57.29 -0.89
N SER A 11 0.14 -58.62 -0.88
CA SER A 11 -0.30 -59.43 0.26
C SER A 11 0.83 -59.61 1.27
N MET A 12 0.50 -59.85 2.53
CA MET A 12 1.46 -60.39 3.52
C MET A 12 2.14 -61.62 2.93
N ASP A 13 3.47 -61.69 3.03
CA ASP A 13 4.24 -62.80 2.48
C ASP A 13 4.04 -64.04 3.35
N ASP A 14 3.19 -64.96 2.87
CA ASP A 14 3.05 -66.33 3.35
C ASP A 14 4.29 -67.13 2.92
N ALA A 15 5.42 -66.91 3.60
CA ALA A 15 6.65 -67.64 3.33
C ALA A 15 7.17 -68.36 4.59
N GLN A 16 6.67 -69.59 4.74
CA GLN A 16 7.29 -70.77 5.35
C GLN A 16 8.60 -70.56 6.14
N HIS A 17 8.50 -70.45 7.46
CA HIS A 17 9.47 -71.09 8.35
C HIS A 17 8.74 -71.72 9.54
N LYS A 18 9.00 -73.02 9.73
CA LYS A 18 8.47 -73.93 10.75
C LYS A 18 7.97 -73.25 12.05
N GLY A 19 6.66 -73.32 12.26
CA GLY A 19 6.05 -73.50 13.59
C GLY A 19 5.62 -72.25 14.36
N THR A 20 4.70 -71.46 13.81
CA THR A 20 3.52 -70.82 14.45
C THR A 20 2.93 -69.83 13.45
N GLU A 21 1.67 -70.01 13.02
CA GLU A 21 0.91 -68.94 12.35
C GLU A 21 0.84 -67.74 13.31
N ILE A 22 1.54 -66.66 13.00
CA ILE A 22 1.44 -65.42 13.78
C ILE A 22 0.24 -64.67 13.22
N ASN A 23 -0.91 -64.81 13.89
CA ASN A 23 -2.05 -63.93 13.64
C ASN A 23 -1.76 -62.57 14.31
N PRO A 24 -1.46 -61.51 13.53
CA PRO A 24 -1.24 -60.19 14.11
C PRO A 24 -2.49 -59.71 14.84
N HIS A 25 -2.29 -59.08 15.99
CA HIS A 25 -3.35 -58.69 16.92
C HIS A 25 -4.35 -59.82 17.26
N GLU A 26 -3.92 -61.09 17.23
CA GLU A 26 -4.81 -62.26 17.41
C GLU A 26 -5.99 -62.30 16.42
N GLY A 27 -5.86 -61.66 15.25
CA GLY A 27 -6.91 -61.52 14.24
C GLY A 27 -7.93 -60.42 14.53
N LYS A 28 -7.63 -59.50 15.47
CA LYS A 28 -8.50 -58.36 15.83
C LYS A 28 -8.22 -57.11 15.00
N GLU A 29 -9.22 -56.22 14.93
CA GLU A 29 -9.16 -54.98 14.17
C GLU A 29 -8.00 -54.08 14.67
N ILE A 30 -7.20 -53.58 13.72
CA ILE A 30 -6.21 -52.54 14.01
C ILE A 30 -6.96 -51.24 14.29
N SER A 31 -6.81 -50.72 15.51
CA SER A 31 -7.45 -49.51 15.99
C SER A 31 -6.68 -48.22 15.68
N ASN A 32 -5.34 -48.28 15.56
CA ASN A 32 -4.46 -47.14 15.29
C ASN A 32 -3.08 -47.60 14.79
N TYR A 33 -2.29 -46.70 14.18
CA TYR A 33 -0.91 -46.99 13.78
C TYR A 33 -0.01 -45.74 13.78
N VAL A 34 1.31 -45.95 13.87
CA VAL A 34 2.32 -44.88 13.82
C VAL A 34 3.57 -45.33 13.07
N PHE A 35 4.12 -44.46 12.22
CA PHE A 35 5.37 -44.69 11.51
C PHE A 35 6.56 -44.07 12.20
N SER A 36 7.71 -44.73 12.03
CA SER A 36 9.01 -44.17 12.37
C SER A 36 9.42 -43.03 11.43
N PRO A 37 10.34 -42.11 11.83
CA PRO A 37 10.69 -40.92 11.06
C PRO A 37 11.21 -41.19 9.63
N ARG A 38 11.89 -42.32 9.38
CA ARG A 38 12.31 -42.74 8.04
C ARG A 38 11.38 -43.78 7.43
N MET A 39 10.22 -44.04 8.06
CA MET A 39 9.26 -45.08 7.69
C MET A 39 9.91 -46.48 7.55
N GLN A 40 10.90 -46.80 8.41
CA GLN A 40 11.54 -48.12 8.45
C GLN A 40 10.76 -49.13 9.28
N ASN A 41 10.04 -48.64 10.29
CA ASN A 41 9.14 -49.41 11.14
C ASN A 41 7.76 -48.75 11.22
N ILE A 42 6.74 -49.58 11.43
CA ILE A 42 5.38 -49.16 11.80
C ILE A 42 4.95 -49.90 13.08
N ALA A 43 4.30 -49.20 14.00
CA ALA A 43 3.63 -49.79 15.15
C ALA A 43 2.13 -49.75 14.91
N THR A 44 1.45 -50.89 15.00
CA THR A 44 -0.01 -51.01 14.94
C THR A 44 -0.55 -51.34 16.33
N LEU A 45 -1.74 -50.81 16.66
CA LEU A 45 -2.41 -51.01 17.94
C LEU A 45 -3.79 -51.61 17.71
N SER A 46 -4.21 -52.54 18.55
CA SER A 46 -5.60 -53.00 18.61
C SER A 46 -6.22 -52.76 19.99
N GLU A 47 -7.42 -52.16 19.98
CA GLU A 47 -8.18 -51.82 21.18
C GLU A 47 -8.83 -53.07 21.79
N GLU A 48 -9.17 -54.06 20.95
CA GLU A 48 -9.81 -55.30 21.39
C GLU A 48 -8.85 -56.22 22.15
N ASP A 49 -7.65 -56.44 21.62
CA ASP A 49 -6.66 -57.36 22.19
C ASP A 49 -5.64 -56.67 23.12
N LYS A 50 -5.63 -55.32 23.14
CA LYS A 50 -4.71 -54.48 23.90
C LYS A 50 -3.24 -54.81 23.64
N SER A 51 -2.89 -55.02 22.37
CA SER A 51 -1.52 -55.27 21.93
C SER A 51 -1.00 -54.19 20.99
N ILE A 52 0.34 -54.02 20.99
CA ILE A 52 1.07 -53.21 20.01
C ILE A 52 1.97 -54.13 19.20
N VAL A 53 1.76 -54.23 17.90
CA VAL A 53 2.60 -55.01 16.98
C VAL A 53 3.52 -54.06 16.23
N VAL A 54 4.82 -54.35 16.23
CA VAL A 54 5.83 -53.63 15.46
C VAL A 54 6.17 -54.43 14.22
N TRP A 55 6.23 -53.72 13.10
CA TRP A 55 6.56 -54.26 11.80
C TRP A 55 7.72 -53.48 11.19
N THR A 56 8.57 -54.17 10.45
CA THR A 56 9.65 -53.56 9.66
C THR A 56 9.20 -53.42 8.20
N ILE A 57 9.50 -52.30 7.57
CA ILE A 57 9.14 -51.98 6.19
C ILE A 57 10.40 -52.08 5.32
N THR A 58 10.35 -52.88 4.27
CA THR A 58 11.45 -53.00 3.30
C THR A 58 11.42 -51.86 2.28
N GLU A 59 12.51 -51.69 1.50
CA GLU A 59 12.56 -50.69 0.41
C GLU A 59 11.49 -50.92 -0.67
N GLU A 60 10.99 -52.15 -0.80
CA GLU A 60 9.90 -52.54 -1.70
C GLU A 60 8.50 -52.34 -1.09
N LEU A 61 8.39 -51.67 0.06
CA LEU A 61 7.16 -51.44 0.83
C LEU A 61 6.49 -52.73 1.35
N ILE A 62 7.26 -53.80 1.52
CA ILE A 62 6.79 -55.05 2.12
C ILE A 62 6.87 -54.91 3.64
N VAL A 63 5.77 -55.18 4.32
CA VAL A 63 5.67 -55.12 5.78
C VAL A 63 5.96 -56.50 6.38
N LYS A 64 7.00 -56.61 7.20
CA LYS A 64 7.41 -57.85 7.87
C LYS A 64 7.18 -57.76 9.37
N TYR A 65 6.59 -58.81 9.94
CA TYR A 65 6.43 -58.93 11.38
C TYR A 65 7.79 -58.91 12.08
N ASP A 66 7.85 -58.24 13.23
CA ASP A 66 9.09 -58.10 14.00
C ASP A 66 8.89 -58.40 15.49
N ASN A 67 7.97 -57.69 16.17
CA ASN A 67 7.78 -57.88 17.61
C ASN A 67 6.38 -57.47 18.10
N THR A 68 5.94 -57.96 19.26
CA THR A 68 4.66 -57.61 19.87
C THR A 68 4.81 -57.30 21.35
N LEU A 69 4.18 -56.21 21.79
CA LEU A 69 3.98 -55.85 23.20
C LEU A 69 2.54 -56.17 23.59
N VAL A 70 2.37 -57.03 24.59
CA VAL A 70 1.05 -57.43 25.12
C VAL A 70 0.79 -56.82 26.49
N ALA A 71 -0.44 -56.87 26.97
CA ALA A 71 -0.87 -56.23 28.22
C ALA A 71 0.03 -56.53 29.44
N ASN A 72 0.57 -57.75 29.56
CA ASN A 72 1.48 -58.11 30.65
C ASN A 72 2.84 -57.39 30.59
N ASP A 73 3.37 -57.14 29.39
CA ASP A 73 4.62 -56.40 29.21
C ASP A 73 4.47 -54.97 29.73
N PHE A 74 3.33 -54.34 29.46
CA PHE A 74 3.04 -52.99 29.94
C PHE A 74 2.81 -52.92 31.45
N LYS A 75 2.13 -53.90 32.07
CA LYS A 75 1.98 -53.96 33.54
C LYS A 75 3.33 -54.02 34.26
N ASN A 76 4.29 -54.76 33.70
CA ASN A 76 5.63 -54.84 34.24
C ASN A 76 6.41 -53.53 34.08
N VAL A 77 6.26 -52.86 32.94
CA VAL A 77 6.95 -51.61 32.60
C VAL A 77 6.37 -50.38 33.33
N LEU A 78 5.05 -50.36 33.54
CA LEU A 78 4.29 -49.23 34.12
C LEU A 78 4.04 -49.35 35.63
N ASN A 79 4.62 -50.36 36.30
CA ASN A 79 4.35 -50.65 37.72
C ASN A 79 4.33 -49.39 38.61
N ALA A 80 3.17 -49.15 39.23
CA ALA A 80 2.74 -47.87 39.83
C ALA A 80 3.58 -47.38 41.02
N SER A 81 4.47 -48.20 41.59
CA SER A 81 5.32 -47.82 42.74
C SER A 81 6.53 -46.93 42.38
N LYS A 82 6.76 -46.64 41.09
CA LYS A 82 7.90 -45.83 40.62
C LYS A 82 7.55 -44.44 40.07
N PHE A 83 6.28 -44.08 39.99
CA PHE A 83 5.84 -42.77 39.49
C PHE A 83 5.37 -41.91 40.67
N GLY A 84 5.94 -40.71 40.81
CA GLY A 84 5.63 -39.83 41.95
C GLY A 84 4.25 -39.19 41.83
N GLY A 85 3.38 -39.40 42.83
CA GLY A 85 2.26 -38.55 43.27
C GLY A 85 1.07 -38.28 42.32
N SER A 86 1.28 -38.13 41.01
CA SER A 86 0.26 -37.75 40.02
C SER A 86 -0.25 -38.92 39.16
N PHE A 87 0.29 -40.13 39.37
CA PHE A 87 0.10 -41.29 38.52
C PHE A 87 -0.98 -42.27 39.04
N SER A 88 -1.72 -41.91 40.11
CA SER A 88 -2.65 -42.82 40.80
C SER A 88 -3.89 -43.20 39.99
N ASP A 89 -4.26 -42.38 39.00
CA ASP A 89 -5.55 -42.50 38.29
C ASP A 89 -5.42 -43.04 36.86
N PHE A 90 -4.20 -43.22 36.33
CA PHE A 90 -3.97 -43.72 34.97
C PHE A 90 -4.08 -45.25 34.91
N ARG A 91 -5.05 -45.77 34.17
CA ARG A 91 -5.21 -47.21 33.92
C ARG A 91 -4.49 -47.61 32.63
N PHE A 92 -3.80 -48.74 32.62
CA PHE A 92 -3.13 -49.26 31.42
C PHE A 92 -4.08 -49.38 30.21
N GLU A 93 -5.34 -49.73 30.47
CA GLU A 93 -6.39 -49.83 29.46
C GLU A 93 -6.63 -48.49 28.73
N ASP A 94 -6.28 -47.36 29.35
CA ASP A 94 -6.45 -46.03 28.76
C ASP A 94 -5.50 -45.79 27.57
N ILE A 95 -4.42 -46.57 27.42
CA ILE A 95 -3.50 -46.50 26.27
C ILE A 95 -4.21 -46.89 24.96
N PHE A 96 -5.18 -47.80 25.05
CA PHE A 96 -5.84 -48.42 23.90
C PHE A 96 -7.21 -47.82 23.58
N ALA A 97 -7.76 -47.00 24.48
CA ALA A 97 -9.08 -46.42 24.33
C ALA A 97 -9.11 -45.33 23.23
N ARG A 98 -9.90 -45.50 22.17
CA ARG A 98 -10.01 -44.56 21.03
C ARG A 98 -10.41 -43.11 21.42
N HIS A 99 -11.00 -42.92 22.61
CA HIS A 99 -11.50 -41.63 23.10
C HIS A 99 -10.62 -40.98 24.20
N LYS A 100 -9.46 -41.56 24.54
CA LYS A 100 -8.56 -41.01 25.56
C LYS A 100 -7.24 -40.53 24.98
N ASN A 101 -6.70 -39.49 25.63
CA ASN A 101 -5.62 -38.61 25.18
C ASN A 101 -4.20 -39.24 25.18
N THR A 102 -4.03 -40.50 24.80
CA THR A 102 -2.72 -41.16 24.71
C THR A 102 -2.23 -41.22 23.27
N SER A 103 -1.05 -40.66 23.00
CA SER A 103 -0.43 -40.69 21.68
C SER A 103 0.87 -41.49 21.69
N ILE A 104 1.14 -42.21 20.61
CA ILE A 104 2.27 -43.13 20.50
C ILE A 104 3.23 -42.63 19.40
N ASP A 105 4.51 -42.89 19.56
CA ASP A 105 5.55 -42.61 18.56
C ASP A 105 6.55 -43.77 18.51
N ILE A 106 7.14 -44.07 17.35
CA ILE A 106 8.12 -45.17 17.18
C ILE A 106 9.39 -44.66 16.51
N SER A 107 10.56 -45.15 16.93
CA SER A 107 11.84 -44.81 16.33
C SER A 107 12.22 -45.77 15.20
N ASP A 108 13.15 -45.34 14.35
CA ASP A 108 13.78 -46.21 13.34
C ASP A 108 14.56 -47.39 13.99
N TYR A 109 14.91 -47.26 15.27
CA TYR A 109 15.57 -48.32 16.06
C TYR A 109 14.60 -49.10 16.97
N LYS A 110 13.29 -49.07 16.68
CA LYS A 110 12.25 -49.87 17.36
C LYS A 110 12.06 -49.51 18.85
N GLN A 111 12.26 -48.24 19.23
CA GLN A 111 11.81 -47.74 20.54
C GLN A 111 10.45 -47.08 20.40
N ILE A 112 9.58 -47.28 21.39
CA ILE A 112 8.24 -46.68 21.44
C ILE A 112 8.19 -45.63 22.54
N ILE A 113 7.61 -44.48 22.23
CA ILE A 113 7.22 -43.45 23.20
C ILE A 113 5.72 -43.55 23.41
N LEU A 114 5.32 -43.68 24.67
CA LEU A 114 3.94 -43.49 25.11
C LEU A 114 3.83 -42.10 25.72
N LYS A 115 3.01 -41.21 25.14
CA LYS A 115 2.71 -39.88 25.70
C LYS A 115 1.36 -39.96 26.42
N LEU A 116 1.35 -39.55 27.68
CA LEU A 116 0.23 -39.62 28.60
C LEU A 116 -0.20 -38.19 28.93
N LYS A 117 -1.35 -37.74 28.41
CA LYS A 117 -1.81 -36.36 28.61
C LYS A 117 -2.36 -36.17 30.02
N ARG A 118 -2.02 -35.05 30.67
CA ARG A 118 -2.61 -34.61 31.94
C ARG A 118 -3.94 -33.89 31.73
N HIS A 119 -4.62 -33.54 32.84
CA HIS A 119 -5.83 -32.72 32.81
C HIS A 119 -5.61 -31.31 32.22
N ASP A 120 -4.38 -30.80 32.25
CA ASP A 120 -3.99 -29.54 31.60
C ASP A 120 -3.62 -29.80 30.12
N ASP A 121 -4.22 -29.06 29.19
CA ASP A 121 -4.22 -29.38 27.75
C ASP A 121 -2.85 -29.43 27.04
N PHE A 122 -1.77 -28.94 27.65
CA PHE A 122 -0.48 -28.67 26.99
C PHE A 122 0.73 -29.40 27.57
N SER A 123 0.55 -30.28 28.57
CA SER A 123 1.66 -31.04 29.16
C SER A 123 1.39 -32.55 29.18
N PHE A 124 2.47 -33.32 28.99
CA PHE A 124 2.43 -34.78 28.92
C PHE A 124 3.47 -35.37 29.86
N ASP A 125 3.12 -36.49 30.48
CA ASP A 125 4.10 -37.43 31.00
C ASP A 125 4.45 -38.43 29.88
N PHE A 126 5.65 -39.03 29.90
CA PHE A 126 6.05 -39.97 28.86
C PHE A 126 6.78 -41.21 29.39
N VAL A 127 6.65 -42.30 28.64
CA VAL A 127 7.38 -43.55 28.89
C VAL A 127 8.07 -43.99 27.60
N LEU A 128 9.36 -44.25 27.68
CA LEU A 128 10.17 -44.77 26.57
C LEU A 128 10.40 -46.27 26.79
N ILE A 129 10.03 -47.09 25.81
CA ILE A 129 10.10 -48.55 25.85
C ILE A 129 10.96 -49.02 24.68
N ASP A 130 11.91 -49.90 24.95
CA ASP A 130 12.62 -50.60 23.89
C ASP A 130 11.87 -51.90 23.58
N THR A 131 11.34 -52.06 22.36
CA THR A 131 10.47 -53.20 22.05
C THR A 131 11.26 -54.50 22.05
N THR A 132 12.51 -54.49 21.58
CA THR A 132 13.36 -55.69 21.47
C THR A 132 13.69 -56.28 22.83
N THR A 133 13.95 -55.42 23.83
CA THR A 133 14.24 -55.85 25.21
C THR A 133 13.02 -55.86 26.12
N LYS A 134 11.88 -55.36 25.64
CA LYS A 134 10.62 -55.17 26.40
C LYS A 134 10.83 -54.43 27.73
N SER A 135 11.76 -53.47 27.75
CA SER A 135 12.20 -52.80 28.98
C SER A 135 12.04 -51.28 28.90
N ARG A 136 11.79 -50.65 30.06
CA ARG A 136 11.73 -49.18 30.19
C ARG A 136 13.12 -48.58 30.03
N GLN A 137 13.23 -47.57 29.18
CA GLN A 137 14.44 -46.75 29.03
C GLN A 137 14.30 -45.48 29.87
N ILE A 138 15.26 -45.23 30.76
CA ILE A 138 15.28 -44.03 31.62
C ILE A 138 16.22 -43.00 31.01
N LEU A 139 15.75 -41.76 30.89
CA LEU A 139 16.54 -40.62 30.41
C LEU A 139 16.94 -39.76 31.60
N SER A 140 18.23 -39.43 31.71
CA SER A 140 18.76 -38.55 32.77
C SER A 140 19.43 -37.32 32.16
N ALA A 141 18.95 -36.12 32.54
CA ALA A 141 19.59 -34.85 32.24
C ALA A 141 19.26 -33.83 33.34
N GLN A 142 20.17 -32.87 33.58
CA GLN A 142 19.98 -31.85 34.60
C GLN A 142 18.75 -30.98 34.29
N GLY A 143 17.76 -30.98 35.20
CA GLY A 143 16.52 -30.21 35.05
C GLY A 143 15.40 -30.92 34.28
N LEU A 144 15.61 -32.15 33.81
CA LEU A 144 14.57 -32.98 33.20
C LEU A 144 13.72 -33.64 34.32
N THR A 145 12.45 -33.27 34.41
CA THR A 145 11.42 -33.88 35.28
C THR A 145 10.36 -34.57 34.40
N GLU A 146 9.46 -35.36 34.97
CA GLU A 146 8.55 -36.23 34.19
C GLU A 146 7.59 -35.48 33.24
N THR A 147 7.28 -34.21 33.52
CA THR A 147 6.41 -33.36 32.69
C THR A 147 7.15 -32.67 31.54
N ILE A 148 6.65 -32.85 30.32
CA ILE A 148 7.21 -32.31 29.07
C ILE A 148 6.13 -31.61 28.24
N ALA A 149 6.55 -30.69 27.36
CA ALA A 149 5.68 -30.00 26.41
C ALA A 149 5.62 -30.72 25.05
N SER A 150 6.74 -31.25 24.57
CA SER A 150 6.78 -32.02 23.32
C SER A 150 7.95 -33.00 23.29
N ILE A 151 7.76 -34.11 22.59
CA ILE A 151 8.78 -35.15 22.38
C ILE A 151 8.59 -35.78 21.00
N ALA A 152 9.68 -36.01 20.27
CA ALA A 152 9.65 -36.66 18.96
C ALA A 152 11.01 -37.28 18.59
N PHE A 153 10.97 -38.37 17.81
CA PHE A 153 12.15 -38.90 17.14
C PHE A 153 12.47 -38.11 15.87
N LEU A 154 13.75 -37.84 15.62
CA LEU A 154 14.24 -37.16 14.43
C LEU A 154 14.70 -38.16 13.37
N LYS A 155 14.67 -37.78 12.08
CA LYS A 155 15.23 -38.57 10.97
C LYS A 155 16.71 -38.89 11.15
N LYS A 156 17.47 -38.20 12.02
CA LYS A 156 18.87 -38.54 12.31
C LYS A 156 19.03 -39.68 13.34
N GLY A 157 17.93 -40.17 13.92
CA GLY A 157 17.93 -41.19 14.98
C GLY A 157 18.04 -40.61 16.40
N ASP A 158 18.15 -39.29 16.52
CA ASP A 158 18.17 -38.56 17.80
C ASP A 158 16.74 -38.37 18.35
N LEU A 159 16.61 -38.26 19.67
CA LEU A 159 15.36 -38.01 20.39
C LEU A 159 15.39 -36.58 20.94
N THR A 160 14.40 -35.76 20.59
CA THR A 160 14.29 -34.40 21.13
C THR A 160 13.17 -34.31 22.15
N ILE A 161 13.46 -33.70 23.30
CA ILE A 161 12.49 -33.42 24.36
C ILE A 161 12.47 -31.93 24.63
N VAL A 162 11.30 -31.33 24.63
CA VAL A 162 11.10 -29.92 24.98
C VAL A 162 10.28 -29.85 26.26
N LYS A 163 10.82 -29.15 27.26
CA LYS A 163 10.18 -28.89 28.55
C LYS A 163 9.55 -27.50 28.55
N GLY A 164 8.37 -27.39 29.16
CA GLY A 164 7.65 -26.13 29.40
C GLY A 164 7.80 -25.65 30.84
N GLU A 165 6.77 -25.01 31.38
CA GLU A 165 6.74 -24.48 32.75
C GLU A 165 7.14 -25.55 33.79
N PRO A 166 8.02 -25.23 34.79
CA PRO A 166 8.61 -23.92 35.10
C PRO A 166 9.93 -23.60 34.38
N VAL A 167 10.53 -24.55 33.65
CA VAL A 167 11.85 -24.39 33.01
C VAL A 167 11.77 -24.73 31.53
N TYR A 168 11.75 -23.69 30.70
CA TYR A 168 11.69 -23.79 29.24
C TYR A 168 13.05 -24.21 28.66
N ARG A 169 13.19 -25.47 28.28
CA ARG A 169 14.47 -26.03 27.80
C ARG A 169 14.26 -27.16 26.81
N ALA A 170 15.07 -27.19 25.75
CA ALA A 170 15.15 -28.32 24.82
C ALA A 170 16.34 -29.22 25.18
N TYR A 171 16.15 -30.53 25.06
CA TYR A 171 17.15 -31.58 25.25
C TYR A 171 17.23 -32.45 24.00
N ILE A 172 18.44 -32.73 23.53
CA ILE A 172 18.69 -33.62 22.40
C ILE A 172 19.46 -34.83 22.91
N PHE A 173 18.79 -35.97 22.91
CA PHE A 173 19.36 -37.27 23.26
C PHE A 173 19.78 -38.01 21.99
N SER A 174 20.91 -38.71 22.08
CA SER A 174 21.41 -39.52 20.97
C SER A 174 21.83 -40.88 21.48
N LYS A 175 21.71 -41.87 20.59
CA LYS A 175 22.02 -43.28 20.85
C LYS A 175 23.08 -43.73 19.85
N SER A 176 24.34 -43.81 20.27
CA SER A 176 25.41 -44.34 19.41
C SER A 176 25.18 -45.83 19.14
N ASN A 177 24.93 -46.20 17.88
CA ASN A 177 24.76 -47.57 17.38
C ASN A 177 23.59 -48.39 17.97
N GLY A 178 22.52 -47.75 18.46
CA GLY A 178 21.27 -48.44 18.84
C GLY A 178 21.32 -49.35 20.07
N LYS A 179 22.51 -49.68 20.59
CA LYS A 179 22.74 -50.60 21.74
C LYS A 179 23.20 -49.90 23.03
N LEU A 180 23.69 -48.67 22.96
CA LEU A 180 24.15 -47.89 24.12
C LEU A 180 23.00 -47.11 24.78
N PRO A 181 23.10 -46.73 26.07
CA PRO A 181 22.09 -45.92 26.74
C PRO A 181 21.99 -44.53 26.10
N TRP A 182 20.81 -43.91 26.17
CA TRP A 182 20.60 -42.56 25.66
C TRP A 182 21.46 -41.55 26.41
N THR A 183 22.27 -40.80 25.66
CA THR A 183 23.09 -39.72 26.22
C THR A 183 22.55 -38.36 25.80
N CYS A 184 22.37 -37.44 26.74
CA CYS A 184 22.01 -36.06 26.43
C CYS A 184 23.24 -35.38 25.80
N LYS A 185 23.22 -35.18 24.48
CA LYS A 185 24.32 -34.54 23.76
C LYS A 185 24.35 -33.03 24.02
N LYS A 186 23.18 -32.41 24.03
CA LYS A 186 23.00 -30.96 24.06
C LYS A 186 21.71 -30.60 24.79
N SER A 187 21.74 -29.48 25.51
CA SER A 187 20.55 -28.83 26.03
C SER A 187 20.71 -27.31 25.96
N PHE A 188 19.65 -26.59 25.63
CA PHE A 188 19.67 -25.13 25.57
C PHE A 188 18.32 -24.56 26.03
N GLU A 189 18.40 -23.39 26.66
CA GLU A 189 17.24 -22.68 27.20
C GLU A 189 16.41 -22.08 26.07
N LEU A 190 15.10 -22.09 26.28
CA LEU A 190 14.12 -21.55 25.36
C LEU A 190 13.42 -20.37 26.03
N GLU A 191 12.97 -19.42 25.23
CA GLU A 191 12.05 -18.40 25.71
C GLU A 191 10.74 -19.01 26.18
N LYS A 192 10.03 -18.29 27.05
CA LYS A 192 8.69 -18.68 27.51
C LYS A 192 7.74 -18.74 26.32
N PHE A 193 7.39 -19.96 25.90
CA PHE A 193 6.44 -20.22 24.83
C PHE A 193 5.11 -20.74 25.38
N TYR A 194 4.05 -20.59 24.58
CA TYR A 194 2.72 -21.11 24.90
C TYR A 194 2.60 -22.59 24.53
N PHE A 195 2.95 -22.92 23.30
CA PHE A 195 2.95 -24.29 22.77
C PHE A 195 4.19 -24.52 21.89
N CYS A 196 4.58 -25.77 21.65
CA CYS A 196 5.67 -26.11 20.75
C CYS A 196 5.41 -27.40 19.97
N SER A 197 5.95 -27.48 18.76
CA SER A 197 5.93 -28.69 17.93
C SER A 197 7.32 -29.02 17.39
N ILE A 198 7.66 -30.30 17.38
CA ILE A 198 8.95 -30.80 16.86
C ILE A 198 8.68 -31.49 15.53
N HIS A 199 9.38 -31.07 14.47
CA HIS A 199 9.34 -31.72 13.17
C HIS A 199 10.48 -32.74 13.02
N GLN A 200 10.20 -33.88 12.39
CA GLN A 200 11.14 -35.00 12.22
C GLN A 200 12.43 -34.60 11.47
N ASN A 201 12.40 -33.54 10.66
CA ASN A 201 13.58 -32.99 9.96
C ASN A 201 14.54 -32.21 10.89
N GLY A 202 14.27 -32.11 12.20
CA GLY A 202 15.12 -31.41 13.16
C GLY A 202 14.80 -29.91 13.31
N LYS A 203 13.56 -29.51 13.01
CA LYS A 203 13.07 -28.15 13.23
C LYS A 203 12.14 -28.10 14.44
N LEU A 204 12.27 -27.06 15.25
CA LEU A 204 11.41 -26.78 16.40
C LEU A 204 10.59 -25.52 16.13
N PHE A 205 9.28 -25.61 16.28
CA PHE A 205 8.38 -24.47 16.19
C PHE A 205 7.90 -24.09 17.59
N LEU A 206 8.15 -22.83 17.97
CA LEU A 206 7.70 -22.23 19.22
C LEU A 206 6.57 -21.25 18.93
N PHE A 207 5.47 -21.35 19.66
CA PHE A 207 4.29 -20.53 19.48
C PHE A 207 4.16 -19.57 20.65
N PHE A 208 4.05 -18.28 20.36
CA PHE A 208 3.94 -17.21 21.35
C PHE A 208 2.57 -16.55 21.26
N GLU A 209 1.93 -16.42 22.41
CA GLU A 209 0.68 -15.69 22.54
C GLU A 209 0.96 -14.19 22.42
N THR A 210 0.70 -13.66 21.22
CA THR A 210 0.76 -12.24 20.89
C THR A 210 -0.50 -11.88 20.12
N PRO A 211 -0.88 -10.60 19.99
CA PRO A 211 -2.09 -10.18 19.28
C PRO A 211 -2.17 -10.70 17.82
N SER A 212 -1.03 -11.07 17.23
CA SER A 212 -0.89 -11.59 15.87
C SER A 212 -0.21 -12.97 15.79
N PHE A 213 -0.29 -13.79 16.87
CA PHE A 213 0.32 -15.14 17.04
C PHE A 213 1.65 -15.35 16.31
N LEU A 214 2.74 -15.33 17.05
CA LEU A 214 4.09 -15.47 16.50
C LEU A 214 4.52 -16.93 16.54
N ILE A 215 4.98 -17.45 15.40
CA ILE A 215 5.60 -18.77 15.28
C ILE A 215 7.08 -18.55 15.01
N MET A 216 7.96 -19.06 15.88
CA MET A 216 9.41 -19.04 15.66
C MET A 216 9.90 -20.44 15.31
N GLN A 217 10.59 -20.56 14.19
CA GLN A 217 11.27 -21.78 13.77
C GLN A 217 12.74 -21.73 14.19
N TRP A 218 13.18 -22.80 14.83
CA TRP A 218 14.54 -23.03 15.29
C TRP A 218 15.08 -24.30 14.66
N ASP A 219 16.35 -24.27 14.25
CA ASP A 219 17.07 -25.47 13.85
C ASP A 219 17.69 -26.13 15.08
N LEU A 220 17.24 -27.34 15.41
CA LEU A 220 17.71 -28.07 16.58
C LEU A 220 19.18 -28.52 16.45
N THR A 221 19.71 -28.61 15.24
CA THR A 221 21.07 -29.05 14.98
C THR A 221 22.09 -27.91 15.10
N THR A 222 21.77 -26.74 14.55
CA THR A 222 22.62 -25.54 14.62
C THR A 222 22.36 -24.70 15.87
N GLN A 223 21.20 -24.86 16.52
CA GLN A 223 20.71 -24.04 17.64
C GLN A 223 20.43 -22.58 17.28
N ASN A 224 20.36 -22.28 15.98
CA ASN A 224 20.08 -20.95 15.51
C ASN A 224 18.58 -20.79 15.24
N PHE A 225 18.12 -19.57 15.47
CA PHE A 225 16.86 -19.10 14.93
C PHE A 225 16.92 -19.14 13.40
N ASP A 226 15.95 -19.81 12.77
CA ASP A 226 15.84 -19.86 11.32
C ASP A 226 14.96 -18.72 10.81
N MET A 227 13.72 -18.65 11.31
CA MET A 227 12.67 -17.82 10.72
C MET A 227 11.52 -17.55 11.69
N GLN A 228 10.81 -16.45 11.49
CA GLN A 228 9.57 -16.13 12.19
C GLN A 228 8.40 -16.00 11.21
N TYR A 229 7.22 -16.45 11.63
CA TYR A 229 5.97 -16.38 10.87
C TYR A 229 4.91 -15.68 11.73
N LYS A 230 4.25 -14.68 11.15
CA LYS A 230 3.17 -13.94 11.81
C LYS A 230 1.83 -14.43 11.29
N LEU A 231 0.96 -14.86 12.19
CA LEU A 231 -0.32 -15.44 11.83
C LEU A 231 -1.45 -14.44 12.11
N TYR A 232 -1.92 -13.80 11.04
CA TYR A 232 -3.00 -12.82 11.10
C TYR A 232 -4.35 -13.55 11.09
N SER A 233 -4.91 -13.81 12.27
CA SER A 233 -6.29 -14.27 12.40
C SER A 233 -7.25 -13.08 12.43
N ASN A 234 -8.36 -13.17 11.68
CA ASN A 234 -9.42 -12.17 11.69
C ASN A 234 -10.36 -12.27 12.91
N GLN A 235 -10.17 -13.27 13.80
CA GLN A 235 -11.04 -13.51 14.95
C GLN A 235 -10.29 -13.46 16.29
N ARG A 236 -10.99 -13.06 17.37
CA ARG A 236 -10.43 -13.03 18.73
C ARG A 236 -10.18 -14.45 19.21
N VAL A 237 -8.91 -14.81 19.31
CA VAL A 237 -8.48 -16.12 19.81
C VAL A 237 -8.72 -16.20 21.32
N THR A 238 -9.39 -17.26 21.77
CA THR A 238 -9.61 -17.55 23.19
C THR A 238 -8.69 -18.70 23.63
N HIS A 239 -8.22 -18.65 24.88
CA HIS A 239 -7.17 -19.53 25.42
C HIS A 239 -7.46 -21.04 25.25
N SER A 240 -8.73 -21.46 25.26
CA SER A 240 -9.13 -22.87 25.14
C SER A 240 -9.09 -23.43 23.71
N ARG A 241 -8.76 -22.63 22.69
CA ARG A 241 -8.87 -23.02 21.26
C ARG A 241 -7.54 -23.19 20.53
N LEU A 242 -6.42 -23.03 21.23
CA LEU A 242 -5.06 -23.11 20.66
C LEU A 242 -4.50 -24.53 20.51
N GLY A 243 -5.13 -25.54 21.13
CA GLY A 243 -4.72 -26.95 21.03
C GLY A 243 -4.91 -27.58 19.65
N ASN A 244 -5.59 -26.89 18.72
CA ASN A 244 -5.94 -27.41 17.38
C ASN A 244 -5.02 -26.91 16.25
N LEU A 245 -3.94 -26.20 16.57
CA LEU A 245 -3.01 -25.70 15.57
C LEU A 245 -2.06 -26.80 15.11
N LYS A 246 -2.00 -27.06 13.81
CA LYS A 246 -1.11 -28.07 13.20
C LYS A 246 -0.17 -27.43 12.20
N THR A 247 1.10 -27.85 12.19
CA THR A 247 2.10 -27.38 11.24
C THR A 247 2.71 -28.54 10.47
N LYS A 248 2.88 -28.36 9.16
CA LYS A 248 3.57 -29.31 8.28
C LYS A 248 4.61 -28.57 7.46
N LEU A 249 5.83 -29.09 7.49
CA LEU A 249 6.93 -28.60 6.66
C LEU A 249 7.09 -29.57 5.49
N ASN A 250 7.33 -29.05 4.31
CA ASN A 250 7.57 -29.91 3.14
C ASN A 250 8.95 -30.60 3.23
N ASP A 251 9.20 -31.60 2.40
CA ASP A 251 10.39 -32.44 2.52
C ASP A 251 11.70 -31.65 2.29
N GLU A 252 11.67 -30.63 1.43
CA GLU A 252 12.80 -29.74 1.15
C GLU A 252 12.97 -28.62 2.19
N ASN A 253 12.08 -28.50 3.19
CA ASN A 253 12.02 -27.41 4.16
C ASN A 253 11.90 -26.01 3.53
N THR A 254 11.33 -25.89 2.33
CA THR A 254 11.13 -24.63 1.60
C THR A 254 9.76 -24.01 1.87
N LEU A 255 8.77 -24.81 2.26
CA LEU A 255 7.40 -24.40 2.52
C LEU A 255 6.92 -24.87 3.90
N LEU A 256 6.25 -23.98 4.63
CA LEU A 256 5.58 -24.27 5.89
C LEU A 256 4.08 -24.06 5.73
N ALA A 257 3.30 -25.13 5.86
CA ALA A 257 1.84 -25.06 5.94
C ALA A 257 1.40 -25.07 7.40
N VAL A 258 0.59 -24.08 7.79
CA VAL A 258 0.02 -23.91 9.13
C VAL A 258 -1.49 -23.99 9.00
N HIS A 259 -2.09 -24.86 9.79
CA HIS A 259 -3.52 -25.08 9.87
C HIS A 259 -4.05 -24.66 11.24
N TRP A 260 -5.22 -24.05 11.24
CA TRP A 260 -5.98 -23.70 12.43
C TRP A 260 -7.43 -24.20 12.30
N ASP A 261 -7.88 -25.03 13.25
CA ASP A 261 -9.25 -25.53 13.30
C ASP A 261 -10.19 -24.59 14.10
N HIS A 262 -11.36 -24.32 13.54
CA HIS A 262 -12.51 -23.66 14.17
C HIS A 262 -13.68 -24.65 14.26
N PHE A 263 -14.76 -24.30 14.94
CA PHE A 263 -15.96 -25.15 14.94
C PHE A 263 -16.52 -25.28 13.52
N TYR A 264 -16.31 -26.45 12.90
CA TYR A 264 -16.76 -26.81 11.55
C TYR A 264 -16.09 -26.06 10.38
N SER A 265 -14.94 -25.41 10.60
CA SER A 265 -14.17 -24.74 9.55
C SER A 265 -12.69 -24.68 9.88
N CYS A 266 -11.80 -24.54 8.90
CA CYS A 266 -10.37 -24.44 9.11
C CYS A 266 -9.70 -23.33 8.28
N ASP A 267 -8.73 -22.64 8.87
CA ASP A 267 -7.84 -21.72 8.17
C ASP A 267 -6.52 -22.41 7.81
N ILE A 268 -6.12 -22.33 6.55
CA ILE A 268 -4.83 -22.84 6.06
C ILE A 268 -3.99 -21.67 5.57
N TYR A 269 -2.76 -21.59 6.06
CA TYR A 269 -1.74 -20.62 5.66
C TYR A 269 -0.51 -21.38 5.14
N VAL A 270 0.04 -20.96 4.01
CA VAL A 270 1.29 -21.49 3.45
C VAL A 270 2.32 -20.38 3.43
N TYR A 271 3.46 -20.60 4.06
CA TYR A 271 4.57 -19.66 4.17
C TYR A 271 5.79 -20.17 3.40
N SER A 272 6.56 -19.25 2.85
CA SER A 272 7.93 -19.51 2.39
C SER A 272 8.84 -19.64 3.61
N ALA A 273 9.42 -20.82 3.84
CA ALA A 273 10.30 -21.05 4.98
C ALA A 273 11.62 -20.25 4.89
N LYS A 274 12.04 -19.88 3.67
CA LYS A 274 13.23 -19.05 3.41
C LYS A 274 13.01 -17.58 3.73
N SER A 275 11.81 -17.04 3.49
CA SER A 275 11.54 -15.59 3.63
C SER A 275 10.57 -15.23 4.75
N GLY A 276 9.89 -16.21 5.37
CA GLY A 276 8.87 -15.98 6.39
C GLY A 276 7.56 -15.39 5.87
N ARG A 277 7.43 -15.17 4.55
CA ARG A 277 6.25 -14.52 3.93
C ARG A 277 5.15 -15.52 3.63
N ILE A 278 3.89 -15.09 3.77
CA ILE A 278 2.72 -15.85 3.33
C ILE A 278 2.74 -15.94 1.80
N ILE A 279 2.68 -17.15 1.28
CA ILE A 279 2.52 -17.47 -0.14
C ILE A 279 1.03 -17.52 -0.49
N ALA A 280 0.23 -18.18 0.36
CA ALA A 280 -1.20 -18.32 0.18
C ALA A 280 -1.93 -18.54 1.52
N ASN A 281 -3.18 -18.10 1.63
CA ASN A 281 -4.05 -18.41 2.77
C ASN A 281 -5.51 -18.54 2.35
N LYS A 282 -6.30 -19.34 3.07
CA LYS A 282 -7.76 -19.47 2.88
C LYS A 282 -8.45 -20.16 4.05
N THR A 283 -9.70 -19.77 4.27
CA THR A 283 -10.65 -20.43 5.17
C THR A 283 -11.51 -21.44 4.40
N PHE A 284 -11.71 -22.62 4.97
CA PHE A 284 -12.52 -23.71 4.43
C PHE A 284 -13.60 -24.10 5.44
N ASP A 285 -14.79 -24.47 4.99
CA ASP A 285 -15.93 -24.84 5.85
C ASP A 285 -15.94 -26.34 6.21
N GLU A 286 -14.75 -26.95 6.29
CA GLU A 286 -14.55 -28.37 6.55
C GLU A 286 -13.65 -28.58 7.77
N GLU A 287 -13.93 -29.59 8.61
CA GLU A 287 -13.05 -30.01 9.71
C GLU A 287 -11.82 -30.73 9.13
N LEU A 288 -10.63 -30.49 9.67
CA LEU A 288 -9.40 -31.06 9.10
C LEU A 288 -9.16 -32.51 9.56
N HIS A 289 -9.32 -33.45 8.63
CA HIS A 289 -8.98 -34.86 8.83
C HIS A 289 -7.54 -35.19 8.37
N ASN A 290 -7.21 -34.96 7.08
CA ASN A 290 -5.84 -35.13 6.57
C ASN A 290 -5.19 -33.78 6.24
N PHE A 291 -3.89 -33.64 6.50
CA PHE A 291 -3.09 -32.45 6.18
C PHE A 291 -1.60 -32.80 5.99
N CYS A 292 -1.15 -32.82 4.74
CA CYS A 292 0.23 -33.16 4.38
C CYS A 292 0.62 -32.59 2.99
N PHE A 293 1.92 -32.51 2.74
CA PHE A 293 2.44 -32.34 1.37
C PHE A 293 2.56 -33.72 0.71
N ILE A 294 2.10 -33.85 -0.53
CA ILE A 294 2.11 -35.07 -1.36
C ILE A 294 2.96 -34.83 -2.61
N GLY A 295 3.70 -35.82 -3.09
CA GLY A 295 4.65 -35.67 -4.21
C GLY A 295 6.03 -35.13 -3.78
N SER A 296 6.89 -34.82 -4.75
CA SER A 296 8.26 -34.33 -4.51
C SER A 296 8.73 -33.33 -5.57
N GLY A 297 9.58 -32.37 -5.18
CA GLY A 297 10.13 -31.36 -6.09
C GLY A 297 9.04 -30.46 -6.70
N LYS A 298 9.08 -30.23 -8.01
CA LYS A 298 8.10 -29.36 -8.72
C LYS A 298 6.68 -29.92 -8.77
N GLU A 299 6.51 -31.21 -8.49
CA GLU A 299 5.21 -31.91 -8.49
C GLU A 299 4.55 -31.96 -7.10
N GLU A 300 5.19 -31.36 -6.09
CA GLU A 300 4.66 -31.35 -4.72
C GLU A 300 3.35 -30.55 -4.64
N ARG A 301 2.34 -31.12 -3.96
CA ARG A 301 1.02 -30.52 -3.75
C ARG A 301 0.69 -30.52 -2.25
N LEU A 302 0.02 -29.47 -1.77
CA LEU A 302 -0.56 -29.47 -0.43
C LEU A 302 -1.90 -30.19 -0.51
N PHE A 303 -2.02 -31.29 0.23
CA PHE A 303 -3.23 -32.08 0.34
C PHE A 303 -3.90 -31.85 1.69
N PHE A 304 -5.21 -31.59 1.65
CA PHE A 304 -6.03 -31.64 2.84
C PHE A 304 -7.42 -32.19 2.54
N SER A 305 -8.03 -32.86 3.52
CA SER A 305 -9.38 -33.39 3.38
C SER A 305 -10.11 -33.43 4.71
N GLY A 306 -11.44 -33.41 4.65
CA GLY A 306 -12.28 -33.19 5.82
C GLY A 306 -13.77 -33.47 5.61
N PRO A 307 -14.51 -33.86 6.67
CA PRO A 307 -15.96 -33.89 6.62
C PRO A 307 -16.55 -32.47 6.64
N HIS A 308 -17.52 -32.24 5.78
CA HIS A 308 -18.42 -31.08 5.84
C HIS A 308 -19.71 -31.51 6.50
N HIS A 309 -19.92 -31.09 7.76
CA HIS A 309 -21.04 -31.57 8.57
C HIS A 309 -22.41 -31.18 8.02
N ASP A 310 -22.59 -29.94 7.58
CA ASP A 310 -23.88 -29.48 7.04
C ASP A 310 -24.29 -30.23 5.77
N LYS A 311 -23.33 -30.48 4.86
CA LYS A 311 -23.58 -31.15 3.58
C LYS A 311 -23.50 -32.68 3.66
N ARG A 312 -23.15 -33.23 4.83
CA ARG A 312 -22.87 -34.67 5.04
C ARG A 312 -21.98 -35.26 3.94
N SER A 313 -20.95 -34.51 3.55
CA SER A 313 -20.03 -34.89 2.46
C SER A 313 -18.59 -34.88 2.96
N TYR A 314 -17.74 -35.72 2.37
CA TYR A 314 -16.30 -35.70 2.64
C TYR A 314 -15.61 -35.07 1.43
N ARG A 315 -14.78 -34.04 1.67
CA ARG A 315 -14.16 -33.26 0.60
C ARG A 315 -12.65 -33.33 0.70
N SER A 316 -12.02 -33.43 -0.47
CA SER A 316 -10.58 -33.44 -0.66
C SER A 316 -10.14 -32.28 -1.52
N TYR A 317 -8.99 -31.72 -1.18
CA TYR A 317 -8.40 -30.58 -1.86
C TYR A 317 -6.93 -30.86 -2.15
N VAL A 318 -6.56 -30.68 -3.42
CA VAL A 318 -5.18 -30.82 -3.90
C VAL A 318 -4.75 -29.47 -4.45
N LEU A 319 -3.90 -28.79 -3.71
CA LEU A 319 -3.45 -27.44 -4.01
C LEU A 319 -2.02 -27.46 -4.52
N ASN A 320 -1.74 -26.69 -5.57
CA ASN A 320 -0.37 -26.42 -5.98
C ASN A 320 0.14 -25.19 -5.21
N PRO A 321 1.06 -25.37 -4.24
CA PRO A 321 1.56 -24.25 -3.44
C PRO A 321 2.44 -23.28 -4.23
N TYR A 322 2.87 -23.66 -5.44
CA TYR A 322 3.74 -22.84 -6.31
C TYR A 322 2.99 -22.08 -7.41
N ASN A 323 1.72 -22.43 -7.71
CA ASN A 323 0.97 -21.90 -8.87
C ASN A 323 -0.23 -21.01 -8.49
N THR A 324 -0.51 -20.80 -7.20
CA THR A 324 -1.72 -20.07 -6.80
C THR A 324 -1.44 -19.00 -5.75
N HIS A 325 -1.56 -17.72 -6.14
CA HIS A 325 -1.61 -16.59 -5.21
C HIS A 325 -2.93 -16.54 -4.41
N THR A 326 -3.87 -17.45 -4.68
CA THR A 326 -5.11 -17.65 -3.91
C THR A 326 -5.49 -19.14 -3.89
N LEU A 327 -5.81 -19.72 -2.72
CA LEU A 327 -6.25 -21.13 -2.63
C LEU A 327 -7.69 -21.34 -3.16
N ASN A 328 -8.15 -20.54 -4.13
CA ASN A 328 -9.54 -20.44 -4.61
C ASN A 328 -10.05 -21.65 -5.43
N LYS A 329 -9.34 -22.78 -5.38
CA LYS A 329 -9.73 -23.99 -6.09
C LYS A 329 -10.99 -24.61 -5.49
N SER A 330 -11.90 -25.10 -6.35
CA SER A 330 -13.03 -25.94 -5.96
C SER A 330 -12.54 -27.31 -5.46
N SER A 331 -13.31 -27.98 -4.60
CA SER A 331 -12.96 -29.32 -4.09
C SER A 331 -12.70 -30.31 -5.23
N ASP A 332 -11.57 -31.00 -5.19
CA ASP A 332 -11.15 -32.03 -6.16
C ASP A 332 -11.66 -33.40 -5.71
N THR A 333 -12.96 -33.50 -5.44
CA THR A 333 -13.60 -34.69 -4.86
C THR A 333 -13.51 -35.93 -5.76
N TYR A 334 -13.42 -35.75 -7.09
CA TYR A 334 -13.43 -36.87 -8.04
C TYR A 334 -12.08 -37.57 -8.22
N VAL A 335 -10.97 -36.89 -7.94
CA VAL A 335 -9.62 -37.37 -8.31
C VAL A 335 -9.11 -38.42 -7.33
N LEU A 336 -9.45 -38.24 -6.06
CA LEU A 336 -9.03 -39.13 -4.99
C LEU A 336 -10.10 -40.15 -4.64
N GLN A 337 -11.31 -40.09 -5.22
CA GLN A 337 -12.32 -41.14 -5.01
C GLN A 337 -11.83 -42.50 -5.52
N ASP A 338 -11.09 -42.53 -6.64
CA ASP A 338 -10.56 -43.77 -7.22
C ASP A 338 -9.26 -44.25 -6.53
N ILE A 339 -8.58 -43.37 -5.78
CA ILE A 339 -7.29 -43.66 -5.11
C ILE A 339 -7.46 -43.88 -3.60
N TYR A 340 -8.42 -43.19 -2.99
CA TYR A 340 -8.70 -43.14 -1.55
C TYR A 340 -10.22 -42.92 -1.33
N PRO A 341 -11.04 -43.98 -1.42
CA PRO A 341 -12.50 -43.91 -1.46
C PRO A 341 -13.13 -43.64 -0.08
N VAL A 342 -12.80 -42.50 0.52
CA VAL A 342 -13.35 -42.09 1.82
C VAL A 342 -14.65 -41.32 1.66
N THR A 343 -15.69 -41.79 2.34
CA THR A 343 -17.02 -41.18 2.38
C THR A 343 -17.33 -40.60 3.76
N TYR A 344 -18.34 -39.74 3.85
CA TYR A 344 -18.81 -39.21 5.14
C TYR A 344 -19.28 -40.29 6.13
N GLN A 345 -19.59 -41.51 5.65
CA GLN A 345 -19.96 -42.64 6.52
C GLN A 345 -18.72 -43.42 7.02
N ASN A 346 -17.65 -43.47 6.22
CA ASN A 346 -16.48 -44.31 6.49
C ASN A 346 -15.20 -43.50 6.78
N TYR A 347 -15.23 -42.17 6.89
CA TYR A 347 -14.02 -41.37 7.14
C TYR A 347 -13.34 -41.64 8.49
N ARG A 348 -14.03 -42.31 9.41
CA ARG A 348 -13.45 -42.80 10.67
C ARG A 348 -12.73 -44.15 10.51
N SER A 349 -12.87 -44.84 9.38
CA SER A 349 -12.13 -46.05 9.05
C SER A 349 -10.73 -45.68 8.54
N ILE A 350 -9.73 -46.44 9.01
CA ILE A 350 -8.34 -46.00 9.20
C ILE A 350 -7.50 -46.14 7.92
N GLY A 351 -7.95 -45.52 6.84
CA GLY A 351 -7.05 -45.17 5.74
C GLY A 351 -6.47 -43.78 5.99
N SER A 352 -5.20 -43.51 5.69
CA SER A 352 -4.68 -42.12 5.68
C SER A 352 -3.62 -41.91 4.60
N ILE A 353 -3.41 -40.64 4.25
CA ILE A 353 -2.34 -40.24 3.33
C ILE A 353 -1.25 -39.53 4.15
N ILE A 354 -0.06 -40.12 4.21
CA ILE A 354 1.09 -39.57 4.93
C ILE A 354 2.21 -39.33 3.93
N SER A 355 2.60 -38.07 3.77
CA SER A 355 3.63 -37.67 2.80
C SER A 355 3.24 -38.14 1.39
N ASP A 356 3.95 -39.10 0.80
CA ASP A 356 3.65 -39.64 -0.54
C ASP A 356 3.02 -41.05 -0.49
N PHE A 357 2.57 -41.52 0.68
CA PHE A 357 2.06 -42.88 0.88
C PHE A 357 0.57 -42.89 1.19
N VAL A 358 -0.16 -43.73 0.46
CA VAL A 358 -1.55 -44.09 0.74
C VAL A 358 -1.54 -45.39 1.54
N ILE A 359 -2.14 -45.36 2.71
CA ILE A 359 -2.23 -46.51 3.61
C ILE A 359 -3.67 -46.97 3.66
N ASN A 360 -3.89 -48.24 3.31
CA ASN A 360 -5.19 -48.89 3.41
C ASN A 360 -5.10 -50.00 4.47
N ILE A 361 -6.01 -49.95 5.44
CA ILE A 361 -6.16 -50.95 6.49
C ILE A 361 -7.55 -51.55 6.35
N ASP A 362 -7.60 -52.87 6.12
CA ASP A 362 -8.83 -53.65 6.15
C ASP A 362 -8.71 -54.78 7.19
N MET A 363 -9.76 -55.60 7.34
CA MET A 363 -9.77 -56.73 8.28
C MET A 363 -8.71 -57.81 7.94
N ASN A 364 -8.08 -57.76 6.77
CA ASN A 364 -7.16 -58.78 6.26
C ASN A 364 -5.69 -58.29 6.17
N GLY A 365 -5.39 -57.02 6.45
CA GLY A 365 -4.01 -56.55 6.55
C GLY A 365 -3.78 -55.04 6.37
N LEU A 366 -2.51 -54.66 6.45
CA LEU A 366 -1.98 -53.31 6.19
C LEU A 366 -1.33 -53.28 4.81
N SER A 367 -1.79 -52.42 3.91
CA SER A 367 -1.16 -52.19 2.61
C SER A 367 -0.69 -50.74 2.48
N ILE A 368 0.49 -50.54 1.88
CA ILE A 368 1.13 -49.25 1.68
C ILE A 368 1.42 -49.09 0.18
N GLN A 369 0.90 -48.04 -0.44
CA GLN A 369 1.15 -47.71 -1.83
C GLN A 369 1.70 -46.30 -1.96
N ARG A 370 2.65 -46.09 -2.88
CA ARG A 370 3.21 -44.77 -3.17
C ARG A 370 2.35 -44.02 -4.19
N LEU A 371 1.90 -42.80 -3.86
CA LEU A 371 1.00 -41.99 -4.68
C LEU A 371 1.64 -41.60 -6.03
N SER A 372 2.94 -41.24 -6.02
CA SER A 372 3.72 -40.94 -7.22
C SER A 372 3.85 -42.09 -8.23
N GLN A 373 3.59 -43.33 -7.83
CA GLN A 373 3.58 -44.48 -8.73
C GLN A 373 2.19 -44.78 -9.32
N ASN A 374 1.14 -44.11 -8.84
CA ASN A 374 -0.22 -44.31 -9.31
C ASN A 374 -0.46 -43.62 -10.67
N LYS A 375 -0.94 -44.38 -11.66
CA LYS A 375 -1.22 -43.89 -13.02
C LYS A 375 -2.34 -42.85 -13.05
N GLU A 376 -3.35 -42.96 -12.19
CA GLU A 376 -4.44 -41.97 -12.05
C GLU A 376 -3.88 -40.62 -11.59
N TRP A 377 -2.98 -40.63 -10.61
CA TRP A 377 -2.32 -39.43 -10.09
C TRP A 377 -1.45 -38.73 -11.15
N LYS A 378 -0.65 -39.50 -11.90
CA LYS A 378 0.14 -38.95 -13.03
C LYS A 378 -0.77 -38.34 -14.10
N ASN A 379 -1.83 -39.05 -14.51
CA ASN A 379 -2.81 -38.53 -15.46
C ASN A 379 -3.50 -37.26 -14.97
N TYR A 380 -3.76 -37.15 -13.66
CA TYR A 380 -4.35 -35.95 -13.06
C TYR A 380 -3.43 -34.73 -13.17
N ILE A 381 -2.14 -34.86 -12.81
CA ILE A 381 -1.16 -33.77 -12.94
C ILE A 381 -1.05 -33.34 -14.42
N GLU A 382 -0.95 -34.29 -15.34
CA GLU A 382 -0.81 -34.00 -16.78
C GLU A 382 -2.05 -33.33 -17.41
N ARG A 383 -3.27 -33.68 -16.95
CA ARG A 383 -4.54 -33.18 -17.53
C ARG A 383 -5.04 -31.86 -16.93
N LYS A 384 -4.98 -31.65 -15.60
CA LYS A 384 -5.64 -30.48 -14.96
C LYS A 384 -4.79 -29.21 -14.92
N GLU A 385 -3.46 -29.29 -14.92
CA GLU A 385 -2.61 -28.09 -14.81
C GLU A 385 -2.46 -27.29 -16.12
N ARG A 386 -2.95 -27.81 -17.25
CA ARG A 386 -3.01 -27.07 -18.52
C ARG A 386 -4.20 -26.10 -18.65
N TYR A 387 -5.17 -26.10 -17.72
CA TYR A 387 -6.51 -25.56 -18.00
C TYR A 387 -7.06 -24.47 -17.06
N TYR A 388 -6.45 -24.19 -15.90
CA TYR A 388 -7.00 -23.17 -14.99
C TYR A 388 -6.26 -21.82 -15.08
N ASN A 389 -6.93 -20.87 -15.74
CA ASN A 389 -6.62 -19.44 -15.79
C ASN A 389 -6.67 -18.78 -14.40
N SER A 390 -5.53 -18.22 -13.99
CA SER A 390 -5.43 -16.93 -13.31
C SER A 390 -4.06 -16.34 -13.67
N ALA A 391 -3.97 -15.02 -13.79
CA ALA A 391 -2.76 -14.31 -14.20
C ALA A 391 -1.48 -14.90 -13.58
N TYR A 392 -0.43 -15.05 -14.41
CA TYR A 392 0.85 -15.71 -14.13
C TYR A 392 0.86 -17.24 -14.30
N THR A 393 0.51 -17.74 -15.49
CA THR A 393 1.00 -19.05 -15.94
C THR A 393 2.52 -19.03 -16.05
N TYR A 394 3.19 -19.99 -15.41
CA TYR A 394 4.64 -20.18 -15.55
C TYR A 394 4.94 -20.65 -16.98
N PHE A 395 5.21 -19.72 -17.90
CA PHE A 395 5.85 -20.04 -19.17
C PHE A 395 7.23 -20.64 -18.89
N ASN A 396 7.77 -21.46 -19.79
CA ASN A 396 9.19 -21.81 -19.70
C ASN A 396 10.02 -20.55 -20.01
N VAL A 397 10.21 -19.69 -18.99
CA VAL A 397 10.86 -18.38 -19.13
C VAL A 397 12.26 -18.53 -19.67
N ARG A 398 12.95 -19.63 -19.37
CA ARG A 398 14.26 -19.95 -19.93
C ARG A 398 14.20 -20.23 -21.42
N GLU A 399 13.23 -21.04 -21.86
CA GLU A 399 13.02 -21.33 -23.28
C GLU A 399 12.67 -20.07 -24.08
N ILE A 400 11.79 -19.23 -23.54
CA ILE A 400 11.39 -17.96 -24.17
C ILE A 400 12.56 -16.98 -24.18
N ARG A 401 13.27 -16.84 -23.05
CA ARG A 401 14.46 -15.97 -22.92
C ARG A 401 15.52 -16.38 -23.93
N GLN A 402 15.86 -17.66 -24.00
CA GLN A 402 16.84 -18.16 -24.95
C GLN A 402 16.40 -17.87 -26.39
N PHE A 403 15.15 -18.12 -26.73
CA PHE A 403 14.64 -17.83 -28.08
C PHE A 403 14.70 -16.34 -28.43
N ILE A 404 14.32 -15.45 -27.51
CA ILE A 404 14.38 -14.00 -27.70
C ILE A 404 15.84 -13.52 -27.80
N GLN A 405 16.76 -14.08 -27.01
CA GLN A 405 18.20 -13.78 -27.09
C GLN A 405 18.81 -14.25 -28.40
N ASP A 406 18.47 -15.44 -28.88
CA ASP A 406 18.93 -15.97 -30.17
C ASP A 406 18.46 -15.07 -31.33
N ILE A 407 17.21 -14.59 -31.26
CA ILE A 407 16.64 -13.60 -32.19
C ILE A 407 17.44 -12.29 -32.11
N PHE A 408 17.63 -11.76 -30.90
CA PHE A 408 18.31 -10.49 -30.69
C PHE A 408 19.74 -10.51 -31.24
N GLU A 409 20.52 -11.55 -30.95
CA GLU A 409 21.88 -11.73 -31.46
C GLU A 409 21.92 -11.94 -32.99
N LYS A 410 20.99 -12.73 -33.55
CA LYS A 410 20.85 -12.91 -35.01
C LYS A 410 20.59 -11.59 -35.74
N TYR A 411 19.79 -10.69 -35.17
CA TYR A 411 19.49 -9.39 -35.78
C TYR A 411 20.58 -8.34 -35.56
N LYS A 412 21.41 -8.50 -34.51
CA LYS A 412 22.60 -7.68 -34.24
C LYS A 412 23.74 -7.97 -35.22
N SER A 413 23.86 -9.21 -35.72
CA SER A 413 24.89 -9.64 -36.68
C SER A 413 24.63 -9.27 -38.15
N ASN A 414 23.73 -8.32 -38.43
CA ASN A 414 23.48 -7.74 -39.76
C ASN A 414 23.04 -8.72 -40.88
N GLN A 415 22.31 -9.80 -40.56
CA GLN A 415 21.59 -10.56 -41.58
C GLN A 415 20.33 -9.80 -42.04
N ASN A 416 20.08 -9.75 -43.36
CA ASN A 416 18.92 -9.07 -43.95
C ASN A 416 17.59 -9.57 -43.35
N LEU A 417 16.68 -8.62 -43.08
CA LEU A 417 15.29 -8.90 -42.69
C LEU A 417 14.62 -9.76 -43.75
N THR A 418 14.58 -11.07 -43.55
CA THR A 418 13.78 -11.97 -44.36
C THR A 418 12.45 -12.18 -43.63
N LEU A 419 11.43 -11.43 -44.03
CA LEU A 419 10.06 -11.76 -43.69
C LEU A 419 9.81 -13.21 -44.13
N LYS A 420 9.37 -14.08 -43.22
CA LYS A 420 9.06 -15.48 -43.53
C LYS A 420 7.73 -15.52 -44.28
N TYR A 421 7.78 -15.28 -45.59
CA TYR A 421 6.59 -15.38 -46.44
C TYR A 421 6.26 -16.83 -46.75
N ALA A 422 5.05 -17.25 -46.39
CA ALA A 422 4.43 -18.44 -46.94
C ALA A 422 2.91 -18.20 -46.97
N LYS A 423 2.29 -18.40 -48.14
CA LYS A 423 0.82 -18.36 -48.30
C LYS A 423 0.11 -19.23 -47.25
N ARG A 424 0.77 -20.33 -46.87
CA ARG A 424 0.38 -21.26 -45.81
C ARG A 424 1.61 -22.03 -45.34
N LYS A 425 1.86 -22.12 -44.03
CA LYS A 425 2.95 -22.94 -43.46
C LYS A 425 2.48 -23.68 -42.21
N GLU A 426 2.82 -24.96 -42.15
CA GLU A 426 2.49 -25.84 -41.03
C GLU A 426 3.70 -25.96 -40.08
N TYR A 427 3.42 -25.92 -38.78
CA TYR A 427 4.38 -26.05 -37.69
C TYR A 427 3.90 -27.22 -36.82
N PRO A 428 4.49 -28.42 -36.96
CA PRO A 428 4.07 -29.59 -36.21
C PRO A 428 4.49 -29.47 -34.74
N GLY A 429 3.55 -29.64 -33.82
CA GLY A 429 3.79 -29.77 -32.38
C GLY A 429 3.48 -31.19 -31.88
N ASN A 430 3.77 -31.45 -30.60
CA ASN A 430 3.64 -32.80 -30.02
C ASN A 430 2.20 -33.34 -30.00
N THR A 431 1.20 -32.45 -29.89
CA THR A 431 -0.22 -32.84 -29.76
C THR A 431 -1.08 -32.35 -30.93
N HIS A 432 -0.70 -31.22 -31.53
CA HIS A 432 -1.47 -30.52 -32.56
C HIS A 432 -0.50 -29.81 -33.52
N THR A 433 -0.93 -29.60 -34.78
CA THR A 433 -0.15 -28.85 -35.77
C THR A 433 -0.71 -27.44 -35.90
N TRP A 434 0.12 -26.43 -35.68
CA TRP A 434 -0.23 -25.03 -35.92
C TRP A 434 -0.08 -24.70 -37.41
N ILE A 435 -1.02 -23.96 -37.98
CA ILE A 435 -1.00 -23.53 -39.37
C ILE A 435 -1.14 -22.01 -39.39
N ILE A 436 -0.16 -21.33 -40.01
CA ILE A 436 -0.17 -19.89 -40.21
C ILE A 436 -0.38 -19.61 -41.70
N GLU A 437 -1.38 -18.81 -42.02
CA GLU A 437 -1.65 -18.29 -43.38
C GLU A 437 -1.49 -16.77 -43.35
N SER A 438 -0.76 -16.20 -44.32
CA SER A 438 -0.54 -14.76 -44.40
C SER A 438 -0.79 -14.26 -45.82
N ASN A 439 -1.65 -13.24 -45.97
CA ASN A 439 -1.95 -12.56 -47.23
C ASN A 439 -1.72 -11.06 -47.08
N GLU A 440 -1.26 -10.39 -48.14
CA GLU A 440 -1.13 -8.93 -48.20
C GLU A 440 -2.28 -8.37 -49.04
N ASP A 441 -2.94 -7.31 -48.55
CA ASP A 441 -3.95 -6.59 -49.34
C ASP A 441 -3.32 -5.54 -50.27
N VAL A 442 -4.13 -4.93 -51.13
CA VAL A 442 -3.68 -3.95 -52.15
C VAL A 442 -3.06 -2.68 -51.52
N TYR A 443 -3.27 -2.46 -50.22
CA TYR A 443 -2.78 -1.30 -49.47
C TYR A 443 -1.56 -1.62 -48.60
N GLY A 444 -0.98 -2.82 -48.70
CA GLY A 444 0.20 -3.25 -47.93
C GLY A 444 -0.12 -3.71 -46.51
N ILE A 445 -1.39 -4.00 -46.20
CA ILE A 445 -1.83 -4.51 -44.90
C ILE A 445 -1.80 -6.04 -44.92
N TRP A 446 -1.17 -6.64 -43.91
CA TRP A 446 -1.02 -8.09 -43.78
C TRP A 446 -2.18 -8.70 -42.99
N GLU A 447 -2.98 -9.56 -43.65
CA GLU A 447 -3.93 -10.46 -43.00
C GLU A 447 -3.21 -11.75 -42.59
N VAL A 448 -3.10 -12.01 -41.28
CA VAL A 448 -2.55 -13.24 -40.71
C VAL A 448 -3.67 -14.07 -40.09
N LYS A 449 -3.84 -15.31 -40.56
CA LYS A 449 -4.80 -16.30 -40.03
C LYS A 449 -4.07 -17.41 -39.29
N LEU A 450 -4.50 -17.67 -38.06
CA LEU A 450 -3.98 -18.74 -37.22
C LEU A 450 -5.01 -19.89 -37.12
N LYS A 451 -4.59 -21.09 -37.55
CA LYS A 451 -5.39 -22.32 -37.50
C LYS A 451 -4.63 -23.41 -36.74
N ALA A 452 -5.35 -24.39 -36.22
CA ALA A 452 -4.75 -25.58 -35.62
C ALA A 452 -5.42 -26.86 -36.15
N ARG A 453 -4.63 -27.91 -36.37
CA ARG A 453 -5.12 -29.25 -36.77
C ARG A 453 -4.92 -30.23 -35.62
N ILE A 454 -6.01 -30.91 -35.24
CA ILE A 454 -6.07 -31.86 -34.14
C ILE A 454 -6.47 -33.24 -34.68
N GLY A 455 -5.53 -34.19 -34.76
CA GLY A 455 -5.76 -35.49 -35.41
C GLY A 455 -5.88 -35.40 -36.94
N SER A 456 -6.53 -36.39 -37.57
CA SER A 456 -6.56 -36.56 -39.04
C SER A 456 -7.58 -35.70 -39.80
N ASP A 457 -8.68 -35.25 -39.20
CA ASP A 457 -9.86 -34.87 -40.03
C ASP A 457 -10.56 -33.54 -39.71
N LYS A 458 -9.98 -32.63 -38.91
CA LYS A 458 -10.55 -31.27 -38.78
C LYS A 458 -9.54 -30.17 -38.48
N GLU A 459 -9.50 -29.17 -39.37
CA GLU A 459 -8.84 -27.88 -39.10
C GLU A 459 -9.78 -26.96 -38.34
N ILE A 460 -9.24 -26.31 -37.33
CA ILE A 460 -9.95 -25.41 -36.46
C ILE A 460 -9.41 -24.00 -36.72
N GLU A 461 -10.21 -23.19 -37.42
CA GLU A 461 -9.92 -21.78 -37.69
C GLU A 461 -10.54 -20.90 -36.62
N SER A 462 -9.77 -19.97 -36.03
CA SER A 462 -10.25 -19.22 -34.86
C SER A 462 -9.88 -17.73 -34.83
N ARG A 463 -8.87 -17.26 -35.58
CA ARG A 463 -8.45 -15.85 -35.52
C ARG A 463 -7.75 -15.36 -36.79
N SER A 464 -8.23 -14.22 -37.32
CA SER A 464 -7.56 -13.40 -38.32
C SER A 464 -7.15 -12.05 -37.69
N PHE A 465 -6.01 -11.52 -38.08
CA PHE A 465 -5.52 -10.20 -37.65
C PHE A 465 -5.03 -9.41 -38.85
N TYR A 466 -5.23 -8.09 -38.83
CA TYR A 466 -4.68 -7.16 -39.82
C TYR A 466 -3.54 -6.37 -39.17
N LEU A 467 -2.36 -6.39 -39.80
CA LEU A 467 -1.15 -5.78 -39.27
C LEU A 467 -0.42 -4.97 -40.34
N ASP A 468 0.16 -3.84 -39.95
CA ASP A 468 0.99 -3.00 -40.85
C ASP A 468 2.32 -3.69 -41.24
N THR A 469 2.70 -4.77 -40.55
CA THR A 469 3.90 -5.57 -40.85
C THR A 469 3.63 -7.05 -40.57
N GLY A 470 4.24 -7.94 -41.36
CA GLY A 470 4.11 -9.40 -41.19
C GLY A 470 4.81 -9.99 -39.95
N ILE A 471 4.69 -11.30 -39.76
CA ILE A 471 5.38 -12.04 -38.69
C ILE A 471 6.88 -12.09 -38.99
N PHE A 472 7.72 -11.71 -38.03
CA PHE A 472 9.18 -11.77 -38.18
C PHE A 472 9.75 -13.14 -37.79
N GLU A 473 9.39 -13.62 -36.60
CA GLU A 473 9.81 -14.93 -36.10
C GLU A 473 8.67 -15.61 -35.34
N ASN A 474 8.71 -16.94 -35.29
CA ASN A 474 7.78 -17.77 -34.53
C ASN A 474 8.46 -19.00 -33.96
N LYS A 475 7.91 -19.56 -32.89
CA LYS A 475 8.37 -20.80 -32.26
C LYS A 475 7.20 -21.54 -31.62
N ILE A 476 7.20 -22.86 -31.76
CA ILE A 476 6.37 -23.75 -30.94
C ILE A 476 7.14 -24.02 -29.66
N LEU A 477 6.52 -23.71 -28.53
CA LEU A 477 7.05 -23.93 -27.19
C LEU A 477 6.93 -25.41 -26.81
N GLU A 478 7.75 -25.87 -25.84
CA GLU A 478 7.74 -27.28 -25.38
C GLU A 478 6.35 -27.75 -24.90
N ASN A 479 5.54 -26.83 -24.38
CA ASN A 479 4.18 -27.09 -23.90
C ASN A 479 3.14 -27.22 -25.05
N GLY A 480 3.52 -26.97 -26.30
CA GLY A 480 2.66 -27.03 -27.48
C GLY A 480 2.01 -25.71 -27.90
N ASP A 481 2.25 -24.62 -27.17
CA ASP A 481 1.77 -23.27 -27.51
C ASP A 481 2.61 -22.64 -28.63
N ILE A 482 2.05 -21.65 -29.32
CA ILE A 482 2.78 -20.91 -30.37
C ILE A 482 3.11 -19.49 -29.93
N LEU A 483 4.39 -19.13 -30.00
CA LEU A 483 4.91 -17.80 -29.76
C LEU A 483 5.17 -17.10 -31.10
N LEU A 484 4.64 -15.89 -31.25
CA LEU A 484 4.76 -15.04 -32.44
C LEU A 484 5.42 -13.71 -32.07
N VAL A 485 6.43 -13.31 -32.84
CA VAL A 485 7.15 -12.04 -32.69
C VAL A 485 6.83 -11.12 -33.87
N PHE A 486 6.26 -9.96 -33.55
CA PHE A 486 5.91 -8.89 -34.48
C PHE A 486 6.84 -7.68 -34.29
N SER A 487 6.76 -6.68 -35.18
CA SER A 487 7.53 -5.44 -35.05
C SER A 487 7.17 -4.61 -33.82
N SER A 488 5.94 -4.75 -33.34
CA SER A 488 5.37 -3.97 -32.25
C SER A 488 5.01 -4.79 -31.02
N CYS A 489 4.97 -6.12 -31.08
CA CYS A 489 4.58 -6.93 -29.91
C CYS A 489 5.06 -8.39 -29.98
N ILE A 490 5.09 -9.03 -28.81
CA ILE A 490 5.30 -10.47 -28.64
C ILE A 490 3.99 -11.08 -28.14
N GLN A 491 3.52 -12.15 -28.78
CA GLN A 491 2.25 -12.80 -28.45
C GLN A 491 2.41 -14.32 -28.28
N ILE A 492 1.65 -14.92 -27.35
CA ILE A 492 1.61 -16.37 -27.16
C ILE A 492 0.15 -16.84 -27.21
N TYR A 493 -0.08 -17.87 -28.01
CA TYR A 493 -1.39 -18.47 -28.26
C TYR A 493 -1.45 -19.93 -27.83
N ALA A 494 -2.59 -20.32 -27.26
CA ALA A 494 -2.89 -21.67 -26.81
C ALA A 494 -4.22 -22.17 -27.39
N ILE A 495 -4.42 -23.50 -27.39
CA ILE A 495 -5.65 -24.15 -27.86
C ILE A 495 -6.53 -24.55 -26.65
N ASN A 496 -7.76 -24.02 -26.60
CA ASN A 496 -8.79 -24.39 -25.63
C ASN A 496 -9.67 -25.54 -26.17
N LEU A 497 -9.55 -26.72 -25.55
CA LEU A 497 -10.24 -27.96 -25.92
C LEU A 497 -11.52 -28.28 -25.12
N GLU A 498 -12.06 -27.35 -24.32
CA GLU A 498 -13.33 -27.61 -23.63
C GLU A 498 -14.47 -27.90 -24.60
N LYS A 499 -15.25 -28.97 -24.31
CA LYS A 499 -16.48 -29.35 -25.04
C LYS A 499 -17.48 -28.18 -24.93
N ASN A 500 -17.47 -27.28 -25.93
CA ASN A 500 -18.42 -26.18 -26.24
C ASN A 500 -17.81 -24.77 -26.36
N SER A 501 -16.48 -24.59 -26.44
CA SER A 501 -15.94 -23.25 -26.70
C SER A 501 -16.18 -22.79 -28.16
N LYS A 502 -16.83 -21.62 -28.34
CA LYS A 502 -17.06 -21.01 -29.68
C LYS A 502 -15.77 -20.49 -30.33
N LYS A 503 -14.66 -20.40 -29.57
CA LYS A 503 -13.34 -19.91 -30.00
C LYS A 503 -12.25 -20.79 -29.37
N PRO A 504 -11.75 -21.79 -30.09
CA PRO A 504 -10.80 -22.77 -29.57
C PRO A 504 -9.34 -22.30 -29.56
N ILE A 505 -8.98 -21.14 -30.12
CA ILE A 505 -7.63 -20.57 -29.99
C ILE A 505 -7.71 -19.28 -29.17
N ILE A 506 -6.93 -19.21 -28.09
CA ILE A 506 -6.92 -18.09 -27.13
C ILE A 506 -5.53 -17.43 -27.06
N LEU A 507 -5.51 -16.11 -26.94
CA LEU A 507 -4.30 -15.34 -26.63
C LEU A 507 -4.09 -15.38 -25.12
N ILE A 508 -2.96 -15.94 -24.68
CA ILE A 508 -2.65 -16.10 -23.26
C ILE A 508 -1.59 -15.11 -22.77
N TYR A 509 -0.82 -14.51 -23.68
CA TYR A 509 0.18 -13.50 -23.34
C TYR A 509 0.38 -12.51 -24.49
N CYS A 510 0.48 -11.22 -24.16
CA CYS A 510 0.82 -10.16 -25.10
C CYS A 510 1.71 -9.12 -24.40
N TRP A 511 2.80 -8.75 -25.04
CA TRP A 511 3.71 -7.72 -24.54
C TRP A 511 4.16 -6.74 -25.64
N ASN A 512 4.18 -5.45 -25.32
CA ASN A 512 4.56 -4.33 -26.20
C ASN A 512 5.37 -3.28 -25.40
N ASN A 513 6.13 -2.44 -26.09
CA ASN A 513 6.78 -1.26 -25.52
C ASN A 513 5.81 -0.06 -25.50
N ASN A 514 5.37 0.40 -24.32
CA ASN A 514 4.38 1.50 -24.15
C ASN A 514 4.86 2.88 -24.65
N SER A 515 6.07 3.01 -25.21
CA SER A 515 6.51 4.23 -25.86
C SER A 515 5.83 4.37 -27.23
N LYS A 516 5.09 5.46 -27.47
CA LYS A 516 4.60 5.82 -28.81
C LYS A 516 5.73 5.59 -29.83
N GLN A 517 5.51 4.71 -30.81
CA GLN A 517 6.47 4.42 -31.87
C GLN A 517 6.96 5.75 -32.46
N LYS A 518 8.26 6.04 -32.30
CA LYS A 518 8.92 7.01 -33.17
C LYS A 518 8.83 6.41 -34.58
N VAL A 519 8.34 7.17 -35.55
CA VAL A 519 8.29 6.77 -36.96
C VAL A 519 9.71 6.41 -37.39
N GLY A 520 10.00 5.11 -37.48
CA GLY A 520 11.30 4.53 -37.80
C GLY A 520 11.10 3.22 -38.54
N THR A 521 12.16 2.70 -39.18
CA THR A 521 12.05 1.46 -39.98
C THR A 521 11.63 0.27 -39.10
N PRO A 522 10.94 -0.75 -39.65
CA PRO A 522 10.52 -1.95 -38.90
C PRO A 522 11.67 -2.66 -38.17
N LYS A 523 12.90 -2.55 -38.70
CA LYS A 523 14.13 -3.08 -38.09
C LYS A 523 14.41 -2.48 -36.71
N ASN A 524 14.31 -1.16 -36.60
CA ASN A 524 14.62 -0.44 -35.36
C ASN A 524 13.55 -0.71 -34.31
N SER A 525 12.28 -0.83 -34.73
CA SER A 525 11.15 -1.14 -33.84
C SER A 525 11.28 -2.51 -33.17
N ILE A 526 11.73 -3.54 -33.91
CA ILE A 526 11.99 -4.88 -33.35
C ILE A 526 13.13 -4.85 -32.35
N PHE A 527 14.21 -4.12 -32.65
CA PHE A 527 15.37 -4.04 -31.77
C PHE A 527 15.01 -3.39 -30.42
N ASP A 528 14.23 -2.30 -30.46
CA ASP A 528 13.73 -1.62 -29.28
C ASP A 528 12.77 -2.52 -28.46
N LEU A 529 11.89 -3.27 -29.14
CA LEU A 529 10.97 -4.21 -28.50
C LEU A 529 11.73 -5.32 -27.76
N LEU A 530 12.66 -6.01 -28.44
CA LEU A 530 13.41 -7.13 -27.85
C LEU A 530 14.33 -6.67 -26.71
N SER A 531 15.02 -5.54 -26.88
CA SER A 531 15.87 -4.95 -25.84
C SER A 531 15.06 -4.55 -24.60
N SER A 532 13.89 -3.93 -24.79
CA SER A 532 12.99 -3.58 -23.69
C SER A 532 12.40 -4.83 -23.01
N PHE A 533 12.11 -5.90 -23.77
CA PHE A 533 11.64 -7.17 -23.20
C PHE A 533 12.71 -7.82 -22.30
N GLU A 534 13.96 -7.85 -22.78
CA GLU A 534 15.09 -8.39 -22.03
C GLU A 534 15.40 -7.57 -20.77
N LYS A 535 15.32 -6.23 -20.84
CA LYS A 535 15.47 -5.37 -19.66
C LYS A 535 14.40 -5.68 -18.60
N ASN A 536 13.15 -5.88 -19.01
CA ASN A 536 12.03 -6.16 -18.10
C ASN A 536 12.01 -7.61 -17.56
N LEU A 537 12.66 -8.56 -18.23
CA LEU A 537 12.86 -9.93 -17.75
C LEU A 537 13.76 -10.04 -16.50
N ASN A 538 14.47 -8.97 -16.13
CA ASN A 538 15.34 -8.94 -14.95
C ASN A 538 14.64 -8.46 -13.66
N PHE A 539 13.35 -8.13 -13.70
CA PHE A 539 12.56 -7.87 -12.50
C PHE A 539 12.26 -9.19 -11.76
N ARG A 540 12.96 -9.45 -10.64
CA ARG A 540 12.65 -10.59 -9.76
C ARG A 540 11.46 -10.28 -8.87
N TYR A 541 10.37 -11.02 -9.03
CA TYR A 541 9.28 -11.06 -8.06
C TYR A 541 9.40 -12.37 -7.26
N PHE A 542 9.53 -12.27 -5.93
CA PHE A 542 9.59 -13.42 -5.00
C PHE A 542 10.60 -14.53 -5.34
N ASP A 543 11.82 -14.19 -5.79
CA ASP A 543 12.89 -15.15 -6.13
C ASP A 543 12.60 -16.10 -7.33
N PHE A 544 11.52 -15.91 -8.10
CA PHE A 544 11.22 -16.70 -9.33
C PHE A 544 11.49 -15.90 -10.63
N GLU A 545 11.90 -16.60 -11.71
CA GLU A 545 11.99 -16.04 -13.07
C GLU A 545 10.56 -15.97 -13.67
N ILE A 546 10.05 -14.77 -13.95
CA ILE A 546 8.69 -14.54 -14.51
C ILE A 546 8.82 -13.72 -15.79
N LEU A 547 7.91 -13.90 -16.76
CA LEU A 547 7.78 -12.99 -17.91
C LEU A 547 7.37 -11.58 -17.45
N PRO A 548 7.72 -10.51 -18.20
CA PRO A 548 7.19 -9.18 -17.95
C PRO A 548 5.66 -9.20 -17.89
N PRO A 549 5.01 -8.39 -17.03
CA PRO A 549 3.56 -8.35 -16.94
C PRO A 549 2.96 -8.00 -18.31
N PRO A 550 1.92 -8.73 -18.76
CA PRO A 550 1.33 -8.50 -20.07
C PRO A 550 0.64 -7.14 -20.12
N ASN A 551 0.87 -6.37 -21.17
CA ASN A 551 0.13 -5.14 -21.46
C ASN A 551 -0.78 -5.38 -22.68
N PHE A 552 -2.07 -5.53 -22.42
CA PHE A 552 -3.08 -5.81 -23.44
C PHE A 552 -3.52 -4.58 -24.27
N TYR A 553 -2.68 -3.53 -24.32
CA TYR A 553 -2.90 -2.38 -25.22
C TYR A 553 -2.55 -2.77 -26.65
N ILE A 554 -3.45 -3.49 -27.33
CA ILE A 554 -3.42 -3.58 -28.78
C ILE A 554 -4.41 -2.53 -29.31
N CYS A 555 -3.88 -1.41 -29.83
CA CYS A 555 -4.63 -0.62 -30.82
C CYS A 555 -4.76 -1.48 -32.08
N MET A 556 -5.84 -2.26 -32.18
CA MET A 556 -6.28 -2.71 -33.50
C MET A 556 -7.02 -1.53 -34.12
N GLU A 557 -6.34 -0.75 -34.96
CA GLU A 557 -7.03 0.15 -35.89
C GLU A 557 -7.80 -0.72 -36.90
N ALA A 558 -9.02 -1.11 -36.54
CA ALA A 558 -10.00 -1.50 -37.53
C ALA A 558 -10.44 -0.22 -38.24
N ARG A 559 -9.77 0.16 -39.34
CA ARG A 559 -10.33 1.14 -40.29
C ARG A 559 -11.50 0.47 -41.03
N THR A 560 -12.62 0.29 -40.35
CA THR A 560 -13.90 0.08 -41.05
C THR A 560 -14.22 1.36 -41.79
N GLY A 561 -14.43 1.28 -43.11
CA GLY A 561 -14.56 2.41 -44.04
C GLY A 561 -15.77 3.34 -43.87
N VAL A 562 -16.07 3.78 -42.65
CA VAL A 562 -17.05 4.83 -42.36
C VAL A 562 -16.42 5.81 -41.37
N ARG A 563 -16.37 7.09 -41.75
CA ARG A 563 -15.94 8.20 -40.88
C ARG A 563 -16.85 8.26 -39.64
N ASN A 564 -16.41 7.65 -38.55
CA ASN A 564 -16.70 8.04 -37.17
C ASN A 564 -15.79 7.24 -36.23
N VAL A 565 -14.79 7.92 -35.68
CA VAL A 565 -13.85 7.36 -34.72
C VAL A 565 -14.57 7.18 -33.39
N SER A 566 -14.89 5.94 -33.04
CA SER A 566 -15.17 5.55 -31.66
C SER A 566 -14.11 4.55 -31.23
N SER A 567 -13.23 4.98 -30.33
CA SER A 567 -12.27 4.12 -29.65
C SER A 567 -13.04 3.20 -28.70
N ILE A 568 -13.06 1.90 -28.97
CA ILE A 568 -13.57 0.91 -28.02
C ILE A 568 -12.50 0.73 -26.94
N TYR A 569 -12.76 1.26 -25.75
CA TYR A 569 -11.96 0.99 -24.55
C TYR A 569 -12.20 -0.46 -24.11
N CYS A 570 -11.16 -1.30 -24.12
CA CYS A 570 -11.14 -2.51 -23.30
C CYS A 570 -10.89 -2.07 -21.85
N TYR A 571 -11.88 -2.31 -20.97
CA TYR A 571 -11.76 -2.04 -19.54
C TYR A 571 -10.53 -2.74 -18.95
N GLU A 572 -9.65 -1.96 -18.33
CA GLU A 572 -8.61 -2.45 -17.43
C GLU A 572 -9.27 -3.11 -16.22
N ALA A 573 -9.13 -4.43 -16.10
CA ALA A 573 -9.25 -5.07 -14.80
C ALA A 573 -7.94 -4.78 -14.04
N TYR A 574 -7.89 -3.67 -13.31
CA TYR A 574 -6.98 -3.59 -12.18
C TYR A 574 -7.23 -4.82 -11.31
N ASP A 575 -6.13 -5.48 -10.92
CA ASP A 575 -6.13 -6.58 -9.99
C ASP A 575 -6.81 -6.13 -8.68
N THR A 576 -8.11 -6.40 -8.61
CA THR A 576 -8.93 -6.07 -7.45
C THR A 576 -8.45 -6.87 -6.25
N SER A 577 -7.66 -7.94 -6.40
CA SER A 577 -7.18 -8.75 -5.27
C SER A 577 -6.06 -8.07 -4.46
N LEU A 578 -5.13 -7.38 -5.12
CA LEU A 578 -4.11 -6.58 -4.43
C LEU A 578 -4.75 -5.36 -3.78
N LEU A 579 -5.69 -4.70 -4.48
CA LEU A 579 -6.42 -3.55 -3.94
C LEU A 579 -7.35 -3.95 -2.78
N PHE A 580 -8.00 -5.13 -2.82
CA PHE A 580 -8.88 -5.64 -1.75
C PHE A 580 -8.08 -5.98 -0.49
N ASN A 581 -6.94 -6.66 -0.63
CA ASN A 581 -6.07 -6.99 0.50
C ASN A 581 -5.38 -5.76 1.08
N LEU A 582 -5.14 -4.73 0.26
CA LEU A 582 -4.60 -3.44 0.67
C LEU A 582 -5.66 -2.47 1.21
N GLN A 583 -6.97 -2.76 1.20
CA GLN A 583 -7.96 -1.90 1.87
C GLN A 583 -7.72 -1.78 3.39
N HIS A 584 -6.92 -2.68 3.96
CA HIS A 584 -6.49 -2.63 5.35
C HIS A 584 -5.22 -1.79 5.59
N TYR A 585 -4.48 -1.42 4.55
CA TYR A 585 -3.21 -0.70 4.64
C TYR A 585 -3.21 0.49 3.66
N GLY A 586 -3.07 1.71 4.17
CA GLY A 586 -3.28 2.90 3.35
C GLY A 586 -2.16 3.07 2.35
N THR A 587 -2.53 3.30 1.09
CA THR A 587 -1.60 3.57 0.01
C THR A 587 -1.64 5.05 -0.32
N TYR A 588 -0.49 5.71 -0.22
CA TYR A 588 -0.26 7.02 -0.81
C TYR A 588 0.25 6.82 -2.23
N VAL A 589 -0.66 6.95 -3.18
CA VAL A 589 -0.30 6.98 -4.60
C VAL A 589 0.12 8.40 -4.96
N THR A 590 1.09 8.58 -5.85
CA THR A 590 1.62 9.90 -6.25
C THR A 590 0.50 10.84 -6.69
N PRO A 591 0.71 12.18 -6.67
CA PRO A 591 -0.26 13.15 -7.20
C PRO A 591 -0.79 12.79 -8.60
N HIS A 592 0.07 12.17 -9.42
CA HIS A 592 -0.24 11.67 -10.76
C HIS A 592 -1.28 10.53 -10.78
N ASP A 593 -1.25 9.60 -9.83
CA ASP A 593 -2.21 8.48 -9.75
C ASP A 593 -3.46 8.84 -8.91
N LEU A 594 -3.35 9.89 -8.08
CA LEU A 594 -4.47 10.54 -7.39
C LEU A 594 -5.42 11.29 -8.32
N PHE A 595 -4.99 11.60 -9.56
CA PHE A 595 -5.88 12.09 -10.61
C PHE A 595 -7.00 11.08 -10.96
N ASN A 596 -6.87 9.80 -10.58
CA ASN A 596 -7.85 8.76 -10.94
C ASN A 596 -8.66 8.16 -9.79
N THR A 597 -8.48 8.57 -8.52
CA THR A 597 -9.07 7.81 -7.38
C THR A 597 -9.86 8.59 -6.32
N SER A 598 -9.85 9.93 -6.33
CA SER A 598 -10.63 10.68 -5.33
C SER A 598 -12.11 10.84 -5.75
N TYR A 599 -13.04 10.88 -4.79
CA TYR A 599 -14.45 11.30 -5.03
C TYR A 599 -14.53 12.70 -5.66
N PHE A 600 -13.48 13.52 -5.52
CA PHE A 600 -13.34 14.80 -6.20
C PHE A 600 -13.11 14.63 -7.71
N ASN A 601 -12.54 13.53 -8.17
CA ASN A 601 -12.46 13.22 -9.60
C ASN A 601 -13.79 12.74 -10.15
N LEU A 602 -14.63 12.07 -9.35
CA LEU A 602 -16.02 11.80 -9.72
C LEU A 602 -16.84 13.09 -9.80
N LEU A 603 -16.66 14.02 -8.85
CA LEU A 603 -17.27 15.35 -8.87
C LEU A 603 -16.73 16.19 -10.04
N TYR A 604 -15.42 16.19 -10.29
CA TYR A 604 -14.77 16.87 -11.41
C TYR A 604 -15.17 16.25 -12.74
N PHE A 605 -15.23 14.93 -12.84
CA PHE A 605 -15.72 14.22 -14.02
C PHE A 605 -17.19 14.53 -14.26
N TRP A 606 -18.02 14.55 -13.22
CA TRP A 606 -19.43 14.95 -13.28
C TRP A 606 -19.59 16.43 -13.68
N ILE A 607 -18.77 17.34 -13.13
CA ILE A 607 -18.68 18.74 -13.55
C ILE A 607 -18.19 18.83 -15.00
N SER A 608 -17.25 17.99 -15.43
CA SER A 608 -16.70 17.95 -16.80
C SER A 608 -17.72 17.41 -17.82
N GLU A 609 -18.52 16.43 -17.41
CA GLU A 609 -19.59 15.82 -18.21
C GLU A 609 -20.78 16.79 -18.36
N LYS A 610 -21.01 17.63 -17.34
CA LYS A 610 -21.98 18.75 -17.36
C LYS A 610 -21.38 20.08 -17.86
N TRP A 611 -20.09 20.13 -18.17
CA TRP A 611 -19.36 21.33 -18.60
C TRP A 611 -19.85 21.84 -19.96
N SER A 612 -20.24 20.92 -20.85
CA SER A 612 -20.88 21.21 -22.12
C SER A 612 -22.24 21.92 -21.94
N TYR A 613 -23.05 21.48 -20.97
CA TYR A 613 -24.31 22.14 -20.64
C TYR A 613 -24.13 23.53 -20.04
N PHE A 614 -23.05 23.76 -19.27
CA PHE A 614 -22.76 25.06 -18.67
C PHE A 614 -22.28 26.09 -19.71
N LYS A 615 -21.52 25.63 -20.73
CA LYS A 615 -21.13 26.42 -21.91
C LYS A 615 -22.36 26.97 -22.65
N ASP A 616 -23.39 26.14 -22.81
CA ASP A 616 -24.61 26.50 -23.53
C ASP A 616 -25.55 27.37 -22.68
N SER A 617 -25.56 27.20 -21.35
CA SER A 617 -26.48 27.90 -20.44
C SER A 617 -25.96 29.27 -19.96
N CYS A 618 -24.64 29.45 -19.80
CA CYS A 618 -24.03 30.68 -19.22
C CYS A 618 -22.66 31.00 -19.84
N PRO A 619 -22.61 31.49 -21.10
CA PRO A 619 -21.36 31.64 -21.87
C PRO A 619 -20.37 32.69 -21.33
N GLN A 620 -20.84 33.72 -20.63
CA GLN A 620 -19.98 34.77 -20.03
C GLN A 620 -19.24 34.30 -18.76
N LEU A 621 -19.87 33.45 -17.95
CA LEU A 621 -19.23 32.82 -16.79
C LEU A 621 -18.24 31.73 -17.22
N TYR A 622 -18.57 31.03 -18.30
CA TYR A 622 -17.72 30.01 -18.92
C TYR A 622 -16.38 30.58 -19.41
N SER A 623 -16.35 31.76 -20.03
CA SER A 623 -15.09 32.37 -20.51
C SER A 623 -14.15 32.80 -19.38
N ILE A 624 -14.68 33.18 -18.22
CA ILE A 624 -13.91 33.56 -17.03
C ILE A 624 -13.31 32.32 -16.34
N LEU A 625 -14.06 31.22 -16.27
CA LEU A 625 -13.64 29.98 -15.60
C LEU A 625 -12.74 29.08 -16.47
N ILE A 626 -12.66 29.31 -17.78
CA ILE A 626 -11.75 28.59 -18.69
C ILE A 626 -10.28 28.78 -18.34
N PHE A 627 -9.88 29.99 -17.94
CA PHE A 627 -8.48 30.33 -17.70
C PHE A 627 -7.87 29.57 -16.50
N PRO A 628 -8.53 29.47 -15.33
CA PRO A 628 -8.06 28.59 -14.26
C PRO A 628 -8.18 27.10 -14.60
N TYR A 629 -9.19 26.70 -15.39
CA TYR A 629 -9.37 25.31 -15.84
C TYR A 629 -8.23 24.84 -16.78
N SER A 630 -7.76 25.69 -17.69
CA SER A 630 -6.65 25.39 -18.59
C SER A 630 -5.28 25.41 -17.89
N LEU A 631 -5.09 26.29 -16.91
CA LEU A 631 -3.88 26.30 -16.06
C LEU A 631 -3.77 25.03 -15.20
N TYR A 632 -4.90 24.49 -14.73
CA TYR A 632 -4.92 23.26 -13.92
C TYR A 632 -4.67 21.99 -14.75
N SER A 633 -5.19 21.91 -15.98
CA SER A 633 -4.97 20.75 -16.86
C SER A 633 -3.59 20.71 -17.53
N TYR A 634 -2.86 21.83 -17.54
CA TYR A 634 -1.52 21.95 -18.13
C TYR A 634 -0.41 21.31 -17.27
N TYR A 635 -0.68 20.95 -16.00
CA TYR A 635 0.27 20.23 -15.13
C TYR A 635 0.30 18.72 -15.39
N SER A 636 0.33 18.29 -16.66
CA SER A 636 0.63 16.90 -17.01
C SER A 636 2.14 16.66 -16.94
N ILE A 637 2.61 16.32 -15.74
CA ILE A 637 4.02 16.01 -15.45
C ILE A 637 4.35 14.61 -16.01
N TYR A 638 5.43 14.55 -16.79
CA TYR A 638 6.06 13.34 -17.34
C TYR A 638 6.17 12.21 -16.29
N PRO A 639 6.05 10.92 -16.69
CA PRO A 639 6.21 9.79 -15.78
C PRO A 639 7.64 9.77 -15.22
N GLN A 640 7.76 10.06 -13.92
CA GLN A 640 9.02 9.96 -13.19
C GLN A 640 9.17 8.55 -12.60
N GLU A 641 10.40 8.08 -12.45
CA GLU A 641 10.70 6.85 -11.72
C GLU A 641 10.30 7.01 -10.24
N THR A 642 9.67 5.97 -9.69
CA THR A 642 9.11 6.01 -8.33
C THR A 642 9.52 4.80 -7.51
N VAL A 643 9.73 5.03 -6.21
CA VAL A 643 10.09 4.03 -5.19
C VAL A 643 8.96 3.95 -4.18
N ILE A 644 8.57 2.74 -3.78
CA ILE A 644 7.57 2.53 -2.73
C ILE A 644 8.30 2.34 -1.40
N LEU A 645 8.07 3.29 -0.49
CA LEU A 645 8.52 3.24 0.90
C LEU A 645 7.39 2.70 1.80
N ILE A 646 7.74 1.98 2.85
CA ILE A 646 6.77 1.41 3.79
C ILE A 646 7.03 2.04 5.16
N PHE A 647 6.06 2.79 5.67
CA PHE A 647 6.12 3.41 7.00
C PHE A 647 5.17 2.69 7.97
N PRO A 648 5.68 2.12 9.08
CA PRO A 648 4.82 1.67 10.17
C PRO A 648 4.28 2.90 10.92
N LEU A 649 2.95 3.01 11.03
CA LEU A 649 2.30 4.10 11.76
C LEU A 649 2.12 3.66 13.22
N LEU A 650 3.03 4.09 14.10
CA LEU A 650 3.12 3.75 15.53
C LEU A 650 1.89 4.21 16.36
N ASN A 651 0.71 3.60 16.18
CA ASN A 651 -0.56 3.92 16.85
C ASN A 651 -1.03 5.39 16.74
N PHE A 652 -0.33 6.27 16.01
CA PHE A 652 -0.71 7.66 15.70
C PHE A 652 -2.06 7.79 14.95
N ALA A 653 -2.62 6.68 14.48
CA ALA A 653 -3.83 6.63 13.65
C ALA A 653 -4.95 5.75 14.24
N THR A 654 -4.76 5.07 15.38
CA THR A 654 -5.70 4.03 15.81
C THR A 654 -6.66 4.52 16.89
N TYR A 655 -7.94 4.68 16.52
CA TYR A 655 -9.02 4.95 17.46
C TYR A 655 -9.48 3.69 18.19
N SER A 656 -9.92 3.85 19.45
CA SER A 656 -10.53 2.77 20.25
C SER A 656 -11.65 2.05 19.47
N LYS A 657 -11.68 0.71 19.57
CA LYS A 657 -12.72 -0.11 18.93
C LYS A 657 -14.11 0.05 19.58
N ASN A 658 -14.19 0.51 20.83
CA ASN A 658 -15.45 0.64 21.56
C ASN A 658 -16.21 1.89 21.11
N HIS A 659 -17.45 1.74 20.65
CA HIS A 659 -18.27 2.85 20.15
C HIS A 659 -19.10 3.46 21.27
N SER A 660 -18.97 4.77 21.46
CA SER A 660 -19.88 5.54 22.29
C SER A 660 -20.35 6.79 21.56
N TYR A 661 -21.65 7.08 21.59
CA TYR A 661 -22.20 8.34 21.10
C TYR A 661 -21.70 9.56 21.89
N ILE A 662 -21.15 9.35 23.08
CA ILE A 662 -20.50 10.40 23.88
C ILE A 662 -19.26 10.97 23.16
N GLU A 663 -18.63 10.20 22.26
CA GLU A 663 -17.49 10.64 21.42
C GLU A 663 -17.84 11.76 20.42
N LEU A 664 -19.12 12.05 20.19
CA LEU A 664 -19.53 13.23 19.41
C LEU A 664 -19.30 14.53 20.19
N PHE A 665 -19.34 14.48 21.52
CA PHE A 665 -19.23 15.65 22.39
C PHE A 665 -17.90 15.70 23.16
N TYR A 666 -17.37 14.54 23.56
CA TYR A 666 -16.11 14.42 24.32
C TYR A 666 -15.21 13.37 23.67
N LEU A 667 -14.15 13.82 23.00
CA LEU A 667 -13.14 12.93 22.43
C LEU A 667 -11.92 12.84 23.34
N GLN A 668 -11.34 11.65 23.44
CA GLN A 668 -10.01 11.45 24.01
C GLN A 668 -8.98 11.78 22.91
N GLY A 669 -7.97 12.61 23.22
CA GLY A 669 -6.97 13.03 22.24
C GLY A 669 -6.27 11.84 21.56
N ASN A 670 -6.05 11.94 20.25
CA ASN A 670 -5.26 10.97 19.48
C ASN A 670 -3.78 11.39 19.54
N PRO A 671 -2.78 10.49 19.59
CA PRO A 671 -1.38 10.82 19.36
C PRO A 671 -1.06 11.73 18.16
N PHE A 672 -1.90 11.80 17.12
CA PHE A 672 -1.79 12.83 16.06
C PHE A 672 -1.96 14.27 16.59
N THR A 673 -2.79 14.49 17.60
CA THR A 673 -2.97 15.81 18.25
C THR A 673 -1.77 16.18 19.13
N LEU A 674 -1.06 15.19 19.70
CA LEU A 674 0.20 15.41 20.43
C LEU A 674 1.35 15.81 19.49
N LEU A 675 1.26 15.45 18.20
CA LEU A 675 2.25 15.81 17.18
C LEU A 675 2.27 17.33 16.90
N LEU A 676 1.15 18.03 17.16
CA LEU A 676 1.00 19.48 16.95
C LEU A 676 1.90 20.30 17.88
N ASP A 677 2.27 19.74 19.04
CA ASP A 677 3.04 20.43 20.08
C ASP A 677 4.56 20.37 19.85
N ALA A 678 5.03 19.57 18.89
CA ALA A 678 6.45 19.32 18.65
C ALA A 678 6.86 19.61 17.19
N PRO A 679 7.30 20.85 16.87
CA PRO A 679 7.63 21.26 15.51
C PRO A 679 8.77 20.44 14.87
N GLU A 680 9.64 19.83 15.68
CA GLU A 680 10.75 18.99 15.19
C GLU A 680 10.27 17.73 14.46
N TYR A 681 9.08 17.20 14.78
CA TYR A 681 8.55 16.01 14.11
C TYR A 681 8.13 16.28 12.66
N TYR A 682 7.80 17.53 12.31
CA TYR A 682 7.44 17.89 10.93
C TYR A 682 8.63 17.84 9.97
N LYS A 683 9.86 17.76 10.50
CA LYS A 683 11.08 17.49 9.71
C LYS A 683 11.13 16.06 9.18
N TRP A 684 10.47 15.13 9.86
CA TRP A 684 10.59 13.72 9.53
C TRP A 684 9.74 13.35 8.32
N TRP A 685 10.34 12.59 7.40
CA TRP A 685 9.69 12.25 6.14
C TRP A 685 8.44 11.37 6.32
N ASN A 686 8.43 10.50 7.34
CA ASN A 686 7.25 9.70 7.69
C ASN A 686 6.05 10.58 8.10
N ILE A 687 6.28 11.68 8.81
CA ILE A 687 5.24 12.65 9.19
C ILE A 687 4.75 13.42 7.97
N LYS A 688 5.66 13.88 7.11
CA LYS A 688 5.31 14.52 5.83
C LYS A 688 4.45 13.59 4.96
N ALA A 689 4.85 12.33 4.83
CA ALA A 689 4.10 11.31 4.10
C ALA A 689 2.71 11.08 4.72
N LEU A 690 2.61 11.02 6.05
CA LEU A 690 1.34 10.84 6.76
C LEU A 690 0.38 12.03 6.56
N ILE A 691 0.86 13.27 6.66
CA ILE A 691 0.05 14.48 6.47
C ILE A 691 -0.47 14.52 5.04
N ASN A 692 0.39 14.26 4.06
CA ASN A 692 -0.02 14.22 2.66
C ASN A 692 -1.03 13.10 2.39
N PHE A 693 -0.85 11.92 2.99
CA PHE A 693 -1.82 10.84 2.93
C PHE A 693 -3.18 11.25 3.49
N LYS A 694 -3.25 11.68 4.76
CA LYS A 694 -4.51 12.12 5.38
C LYS A 694 -5.19 13.23 4.58
N TRP A 695 -4.41 14.20 4.08
CA TRP A 695 -4.89 15.28 3.22
C TRP A 695 -5.56 14.75 1.96
N ASN A 696 -4.94 13.80 1.27
CA ASN A 696 -5.45 13.25 0.01
C ASN A 696 -6.58 12.24 0.21
N THR A 697 -6.60 11.51 1.32
CA THR A 697 -7.63 10.49 1.61
C THR A 697 -8.96 11.10 2.01
N TYR A 698 -8.96 12.10 2.90
CA TYR A 698 -10.20 12.73 3.38
C TYR A 698 -10.09 14.25 3.57
N GLY A 699 -8.91 14.78 3.89
CA GLY A 699 -8.73 16.19 4.26
C GLY A 699 -9.25 17.16 3.20
N ARG A 700 -8.88 16.95 1.92
CA ARG A 700 -9.33 17.77 0.78
C ARG A 700 -10.86 17.82 0.67
N LEU A 701 -11.51 16.65 0.77
CA LEU A 701 -12.95 16.53 0.60
C LEU A 701 -13.69 17.29 1.71
N TYR A 702 -13.34 17.02 2.97
CA TYR A 702 -13.95 17.69 4.10
C TYR A 702 -13.71 19.19 4.04
N TYR A 703 -12.46 19.61 3.82
CA TYR A 703 -12.12 21.01 3.74
C TYR A 703 -12.91 21.75 2.64
N PHE A 704 -13.04 21.14 1.46
CA PHE A 704 -13.83 21.70 0.37
C PHE A 704 -15.32 21.81 0.73
N ILE A 705 -15.89 20.81 1.39
CA ILE A 705 -17.29 20.85 1.87
C ILE A 705 -17.47 21.99 2.87
N ILE A 706 -16.58 22.12 3.85
CA ILE A 706 -16.60 23.20 4.86
C ILE A 706 -16.56 24.56 4.17
N TRP A 707 -15.63 24.73 3.24
CA TRP A 707 -15.47 25.96 2.47
C TRP A 707 -16.69 26.28 1.60
N ALA A 708 -17.28 25.28 0.94
CA ALA A 708 -18.48 25.45 0.13
C ALA A 708 -19.69 25.88 0.97
N ILE A 709 -19.92 25.22 2.12
CA ILE A 709 -21.01 25.59 3.05
C ILE A 709 -20.82 27.02 3.55
N TYR A 710 -19.60 27.38 3.94
CA TYR A 710 -19.27 28.75 4.36
C TYR A 710 -19.48 29.77 3.23
N SER A 711 -19.12 29.42 2.00
CA SER A 711 -19.32 30.30 0.84
C SER A 711 -20.80 30.55 0.57
N VAL A 712 -21.66 29.54 0.74
CA VAL A 712 -23.12 29.71 0.65
C VAL A 712 -23.63 30.62 1.76
N PHE A 713 -23.19 30.40 3.00
CA PHE A 713 -23.52 31.27 4.14
C PHE A 713 -23.16 32.74 3.88
N MET A 714 -21.93 32.98 3.43
CA MET A 714 -21.44 34.30 3.06
C MET A 714 -22.24 34.92 1.92
N CYS A 715 -22.44 34.19 0.81
CA CYS A 715 -23.18 34.68 -0.35
C CYS A 715 -24.62 35.05 0.01
N CYS A 716 -25.31 34.27 0.85
CA CYS A 716 -26.66 34.60 1.30
C CYS A 716 -26.72 35.97 1.97
N PHE A 717 -25.77 36.27 2.86
CA PHE A 717 -25.70 37.56 3.53
C PHE A 717 -25.25 38.69 2.60
N LEU A 718 -24.23 38.45 1.77
CA LEU A 718 -23.67 39.45 0.85
C LEU A 718 -24.66 39.90 -0.22
N ILE A 719 -25.47 38.98 -0.75
CA ILE A 719 -26.50 39.31 -1.74
C ILE A 719 -27.53 40.27 -1.12
N VAL A 720 -27.92 40.01 0.13
CA VAL A 720 -28.86 40.87 0.86
C VAL A 720 -28.24 42.22 1.21
N SER A 721 -26.97 42.27 1.60
CA SER A 721 -26.31 43.52 1.99
C SER A 721 -25.91 44.42 0.82
N SER A 722 -25.55 43.83 -0.32
CA SER A 722 -24.97 44.56 -1.46
C SER A 722 -26.02 45.05 -2.47
N ILE A 723 -27.19 44.38 -2.54
CA ILE A 723 -28.26 44.78 -3.43
C ILE A 723 -29.17 45.80 -2.70
N PRO A 724 -29.44 46.98 -3.29
CA PRO A 724 -30.36 47.95 -2.69
C PRO A 724 -31.74 47.35 -2.44
N GLU A 725 -32.36 47.65 -1.29
CA GLU A 725 -33.65 47.07 -0.87
C GLU A 725 -34.76 47.17 -1.94
N HIS A 726 -34.76 48.23 -2.75
CA HIS A 726 -35.76 48.42 -3.81
C HIS A 726 -35.59 47.50 -5.03
N LYS A 727 -34.46 46.79 -5.16
CA LYS A 727 -34.17 45.89 -6.30
C LYS A 727 -34.40 44.41 -6.00
N ILE A 728 -34.53 44.03 -4.72
CA ILE A 728 -34.74 42.64 -4.31
C ILE A 728 -36.15 42.45 -3.77
N SER A 729 -36.81 41.36 -4.15
CA SER A 729 -38.13 41.02 -3.59
C SER A 729 -37.99 40.69 -2.10
N TRP A 730 -38.92 41.20 -1.29
CA TRP A 730 -38.95 40.95 0.15
C TRP A 730 -39.00 39.44 0.48
N SER A 731 -39.69 38.64 -0.33
CA SER A 731 -39.73 37.17 -0.15
C SER A 731 -38.36 36.51 -0.33
N ILE A 732 -37.56 36.98 -1.30
CA ILE A 732 -36.21 36.45 -1.54
C ILE A 732 -35.28 36.89 -0.41
N GLN A 733 -35.40 38.14 0.03
CA GLN A 733 -34.62 38.67 1.16
C GLN A 733 -34.84 37.86 2.44
N ILE A 734 -36.09 37.53 2.78
CA ILE A 734 -36.40 36.69 3.94
C ILE A 734 -35.78 35.29 3.79
N ILE A 735 -35.92 34.66 2.63
CA ILE A 735 -35.35 33.32 2.40
C ILE A 735 -33.84 33.35 2.64
N LEU A 736 -33.13 34.32 2.07
CA LEU A 736 -31.69 34.47 2.22
C LEU A 736 -31.27 34.76 3.67
N LEU A 737 -32.00 35.61 4.39
CA LEU A 737 -31.73 35.89 5.81
C LEU A 737 -31.99 34.66 6.68
N ILE A 738 -33.08 33.91 6.46
CA ILE A 738 -33.36 32.65 7.17
C ILE A 738 -32.27 31.62 6.88
N SER A 739 -31.85 31.47 5.61
CA SER A 739 -30.73 30.61 5.23
C SER A 739 -29.43 31.03 5.92
N THR A 740 -29.17 32.33 6.02
CA THR A 740 -28.00 32.87 6.75
C THR A 740 -28.05 32.50 8.22
N VAL A 741 -29.20 32.65 8.89
CA VAL A 741 -29.37 32.26 10.30
C VAL A 741 -29.16 30.76 10.48
N PHE A 742 -29.77 29.94 9.63
CA PHE A 742 -29.64 28.48 9.71
C PHE A 742 -28.19 28.02 9.54
N LEU A 743 -27.50 28.51 8.50
CA LEU A 743 -26.10 28.17 8.24
C LEU A 743 -25.16 28.75 9.30
N GLY A 744 -25.45 29.94 9.83
CA GLY A 744 -24.72 30.54 10.93
C GLY A 744 -24.79 29.71 12.22
N VAL A 745 -25.99 29.25 12.59
CA VAL A 745 -26.17 28.32 13.71
C VAL A 745 -25.43 27.00 13.46
N PHE A 746 -25.46 26.48 12.23
CA PHE A 746 -24.70 25.27 11.86
C PHE A 746 -23.19 25.45 12.09
N HIS A 747 -22.60 26.55 11.63
CA HIS A 747 -21.19 26.86 11.87
C HIS A 747 -20.88 27.08 13.36
N PHE A 748 -21.78 27.73 14.09
CA PHE A 748 -21.63 27.98 15.52
C PHE A 748 -21.56 26.68 16.35
N ILE A 749 -22.31 25.64 15.98
CA ILE A 749 -22.25 24.33 16.65
C ILE A 749 -20.82 23.75 16.60
N TRP A 750 -20.10 23.94 15.49
CA TRP A 750 -18.73 23.45 15.34
C TRP A 750 -17.70 24.27 16.12
N GLU A 751 -17.81 25.60 16.12
CA GLU A 751 -16.99 26.47 16.98
C GLU A 751 -17.20 26.16 18.46
N PHE A 752 -18.46 25.98 18.87
CA PHE A 752 -18.81 25.64 20.24
C PHE A 752 -18.22 24.29 20.68
N ARG A 753 -18.18 23.29 19.79
CA ARG A 753 -17.52 22.01 20.06
C ARG A 753 -16.01 22.17 20.23
N GLN A 754 -15.37 23.01 19.42
CA GLN A 754 -13.93 23.28 19.55
C GLN A 754 -13.61 23.95 20.89
N PHE A 755 -14.44 24.90 21.33
CA PHE A 755 -14.33 25.54 22.63
C PHE A 755 -14.47 24.56 23.81
N ILE A 756 -15.46 23.65 23.77
CA ILE A 756 -15.67 22.64 24.82
C ILE A 756 -14.46 21.69 24.93
N HIS A 757 -13.90 21.26 23.80
CA HIS A 757 -12.84 20.26 23.78
C HIS A 757 -11.53 20.80 24.37
N THR A 758 -11.13 22.02 23.99
CA THR A 758 -9.86 22.62 24.43
C THR A 758 -10.01 24.11 24.75
N PRO A 759 -10.62 24.47 25.90
CA PRO A 759 -10.96 25.87 26.20
C PRO A 759 -9.72 26.76 26.38
N LYS A 760 -8.66 26.24 27.01
CA LYS A 760 -7.44 27.02 27.27
C LYS A 760 -6.70 27.40 25.98
N THR A 761 -6.50 26.45 25.07
CA THR A 761 -5.83 26.72 23.78
C THR A 761 -6.73 27.50 22.84
N TYR A 762 -8.05 27.30 22.90
CA TYR A 762 -9.01 28.09 22.12
C TYR A 762 -8.95 29.58 22.49
N ILE A 763 -9.00 29.91 23.79
CA ILE A 763 -8.93 31.29 24.30
C ILE A 763 -7.58 31.94 24.00
N ALA A 764 -6.50 31.16 23.92
CA ALA A 764 -5.17 31.66 23.59
C ALA A 764 -4.96 31.96 22.10
N SER A 765 -5.83 31.45 21.21
CA SER A 765 -5.74 31.66 19.76
C SER A 765 -6.53 32.91 19.34
N PRO A 766 -5.89 34.00 18.87
CA PRO A 766 -6.60 35.19 18.41
C PRO A 766 -7.49 34.92 17.18
N TRP A 767 -7.14 33.92 16.36
CA TRP A 767 -7.87 33.56 15.16
C TRP A 767 -9.25 32.98 15.45
N ASN A 768 -9.40 32.28 16.57
CA ASN A 768 -10.67 31.68 16.95
C ASN A 768 -11.72 32.75 17.29
N TYR A 769 -11.29 33.93 17.79
CA TYR A 769 -12.20 35.07 17.99
C TYR A 769 -12.68 35.68 16.67
N ILE A 770 -11.79 35.76 15.67
CA ILE A 770 -12.16 36.25 14.33
C ILE A 770 -13.16 35.27 13.70
N ASP A 771 -12.90 33.97 13.80
CA ASP A 771 -13.79 32.92 13.29
C ASP A 771 -15.17 32.98 13.95
N LEU A 772 -15.21 33.09 15.28
CA LEU A 772 -16.45 33.23 16.04
C LEU A 772 -17.20 34.52 15.69
N ALA A 773 -16.50 35.65 15.57
CA ALA A 773 -17.11 36.94 15.22
C ALA A 773 -17.69 36.91 13.79
N ALA A 774 -16.99 36.32 12.83
CA ALA A 774 -17.44 36.17 11.44
C ALA A 774 -18.70 35.29 11.32
N ILE A 775 -18.96 34.41 12.29
CA ILE A 775 -20.17 33.59 12.33
C ILE A 775 -21.30 34.32 13.10
N LEU A 776 -21.01 34.81 14.32
CA LEU A 776 -22.03 35.38 15.20
C LEU A 776 -22.57 36.72 14.69
N VAL A 777 -21.70 37.62 14.23
CA VAL A 777 -22.10 38.99 13.86
C VAL A 777 -23.10 38.98 12.70
N PRO A 778 -22.86 38.32 11.55
CA PRO A 778 -23.84 38.24 10.47
C PRO A 778 -25.12 37.49 10.88
N THR A 779 -25.02 36.49 11.75
CA THR A 779 -26.18 35.73 12.25
C THR A 779 -27.09 36.61 13.11
N ILE A 780 -26.53 37.34 14.07
CA ILE A 780 -27.28 38.28 14.93
C ILE A 780 -27.88 39.40 14.09
N ILE A 781 -27.10 39.98 13.17
CA ILE A 781 -27.59 41.00 12.24
C ILE A 781 -28.74 40.46 11.39
N SER A 782 -28.66 39.22 10.90
CA SER A 782 -29.76 38.62 10.12
C SER A 782 -31.03 38.45 10.96
N ILE A 783 -30.91 38.04 12.23
CA ILE A 783 -32.06 37.94 13.16
C ILE A 783 -32.66 39.32 13.42
N LEU A 784 -31.80 40.31 13.69
CA LEU A 784 -32.23 41.69 13.91
C LEU A 784 -32.89 42.28 12.68
N TRP A 785 -32.41 41.95 11.47
CA TRP A 785 -32.98 42.44 10.20
C TRP A 785 -34.32 41.79 9.87
N LEU A 786 -34.52 40.53 10.29
CA LEU A 786 -35.83 39.89 10.23
C LEU A 786 -36.84 40.50 11.22
N HIS A 787 -36.38 41.02 12.36
CA HIS A 787 -37.23 41.62 13.39
C HIS A 787 -37.51 43.12 13.15
N ASN A 788 -36.46 43.88 12.83
CA ASN A 788 -36.47 45.33 12.67
C ASN A 788 -36.13 45.68 11.22
N LYS A 789 -36.97 46.51 10.58
CA LYS A 789 -36.73 46.97 9.20
C LYS A 789 -35.53 47.91 9.03
N PHE A 790 -35.01 48.49 10.11
CA PHE A 790 -33.90 49.43 10.08
C PHE A 790 -32.70 48.91 10.88
N LEU A 791 -31.59 48.69 10.19
CA LEU A 791 -30.30 48.37 10.80
C LEU A 791 -29.27 49.47 10.52
N PRO A 792 -28.36 49.75 11.47
CA PRO A 792 -27.25 50.65 11.21
C PRO A 792 -26.33 50.08 10.13
N ILE A 793 -26.07 50.89 9.10
CA ILE A 793 -25.21 50.52 7.95
C ILE A 793 -23.83 50.07 8.43
N TRP A 794 -23.26 50.76 9.41
CA TRP A 794 -21.93 50.44 9.94
C TRP A 794 -21.85 48.99 10.47
N ALA A 795 -22.92 48.46 11.06
CA ALA A 795 -22.93 47.08 11.58
C ALA A 795 -22.92 46.05 10.44
N ILE A 796 -23.70 46.31 9.39
CA ILE A 796 -23.70 45.49 8.17
C ILE A 796 -22.31 45.51 7.54
N THR A 797 -21.67 46.67 7.43
CA THR A 797 -20.31 46.81 6.89
C THR A 797 -19.28 46.00 7.68
N ILE A 798 -19.31 46.05 9.03
CA ILE A 798 -18.42 45.24 9.87
C ILE A 798 -18.66 43.75 9.63
N ALA A 799 -19.91 43.32 9.54
CA ALA A 799 -20.27 41.92 9.30
C ALA A 799 -19.73 41.41 7.96
N VAL A 800 -19.88 42.20 6.89
CA VAL A 800 -19.33 41.89 5.56
C VAL A 800 -17.81 41.78 5.62
N CYS A 801 -17.14 42.74 6.25
CA CYS A 801 -15.68 42.73 6.39
C CYS A 801 -15.18 41.49 7.12
N LEU A 802 -15.83 41.10 8.23
CA LEU A 802 -15.47 39.89 8.99
C LEU A 802 -15.67 38.62 8.15
N LEU A 803 -16.78 38.51 7.41
CA LEU A 803 -17.04 37.38 6.52
C LEU A 803 -15.97 37.22 5.45
N GLU A 804 -15.55 38.34 4.83
CA GLU A 804 -14.54 38.36 3.78
C GLU A 804 -13.13 38.06 4.33
N ILE A 805 -12.75 38.61 5.49
CA ILE A 805 -11.49 38.28 6.16
C ILE A 805 -11.44 36.78 6.48
N LYS A 806 -12.52 36.23 7.02
CA LYS A 806 -12.61 34.79 7.27
C LYS A 806 -12.56 33.97 5.98
N PHE A 807 -13.17 34.46 4.90
CA PHE A 807 -13.07 33.80 3.59
C PHE A 807 -11.62 33.69 3.11
N LEU A 808 -10.81 34.74 3.29
CA LEU A 808 -9.39 34.73 2.92
C LEU A 808 -8.59 33.63 3.66
N LEU A 809 -8.95 33.33 4.91
CA LEU A 809 -8.29 32.26 5.68
C LEU A 809 -8.45 30.88 5.04
N PHE A 810 -9.42 30.66 4.16
CA PHE A 810 -9.55 29.37 3.46
C PHE A 810 -8.39 29.08 2.51
N PHE A 811 -7.68 30.11 2.02
CA PHE A 811 -6.52 29.92 1.14
C PHE A 811 -5.29 29.33 1.85
N ARG A 812 -5.28 29.30 3.20
CA ARG A 812 -4.16 28.81 4.02
C ARG A 812 -3.75 27.35 3.74
N VAL A 813 -4.64 26.57 3.16
CA VAL A 813 -4.44 25.14 2.81
C VAL A 813 -3.73 24.93 1.48
N ILE A 814 -3.87 25.88 0.56
CA ILE A 814 -3.30 25.78 -0.78
C ILE A 814 -1.81 26.01 -0.66
N GLU A 815 -0.98 25.10 -1.16
CA GLU A 815 0.47 25.14 -0.96
C GLU A 815 1.13 26.46 -1.36
N HIS A 816 0.68 27.04 -2.48
CA HIS A 816 1.19 28.33 -2.95
C HIS A 816 0.92 29.50 -2.00
N PHE A 817 -0.29 29.56 -1.41
CA PHE A 817 -0.67 30.65 -0.50
C PHE A 817 -0.35 30.33 0.96
N GLY A 818 -0.43 29.05 1.34
CA GLY A 818 -0.32 28.54 2.69
C GLY A 818 1.05 28.79 3.32
N ILE A 819 2.12 28.83 2.52
CA ILE A 819 3.45 29.24 3.00
C ILE A 819 3.40 30.68 3.53
N TYR A 820 2.78 31.61 2.80
CA TYR A 820 2.61 32.99 3.25
C TYR A 820 1.72 33.08 4.49
N PHE A 821 0.63 32.30 4.56
CA PHE A 821 -0.20 32.24 5.77
C PHE A 821 0.55 31.68 6.98
N ALA A 822 1.37 30.63 6.79
CA ALA A 822 2.20 30.08 7.85
C ALA A 822 3.21 31.11 8.37
N ILE A 823 3.81 31.90 7.47
CA ILE A 823 4.67 33.03 7.82
C ILE A 823 3.87 34.09 8.58
N MET A 824 2.77 34.59 8.04
CA MET A 824 1.96 35.65 8.69
C MET A 824 1.51 35.25 10.09
N ILE A 825 0.99 34.04 10.27
CA ILE A 825 0.51 33.53 11.57
C ILE A 825 1.68 33.29 12.53
N GLY A 826 2.77 32.67 12.05
CA GLY A 826 3.94 32.36 12.86
C GLY A 826 4.68 33.61 13.34
N VAL A 827 4.84 34.59 12.46
CA VAL A 827 5.47 35.88 12.75
C VAL A 827 4.61 36.65 13.74
N ALA A 828 3.30 36.75 13.54
CA ALA A 828 2.39 37.40 14.47
C ALA A 828 2.49 36.81 15.90
N LYS A 829 2.58 35.48 16.04
CA LYS A 829 2.79 34.82 17.34
C LYS A 829 4.14 35.20 17.97
N LYS A 830 5.22 35.26 17.19
CA LYS A 830 6.59 35.57 17.69
C LYS A 830 6.72 37.03 18.14
N VAL A 831 6.12 37.98 17.42
CA VAL A 831 6.21 39.41 17.72
C VAL A 831 5.10 39.95 18.63
N PHE A 832 4.14 39.11 19.05
CA PHE A 832 2.99 39.54 19.86
C PHE A 832 3.41 40.25 21.16
N SER A 833 4.39 39.69 21.89
CA SER A 833 4.91 40.32 23.12
C SER A 833 5.49 41.71 22.85
N PHE A 834 6.10 41.92 21.68
CA PHE A 834 6.59 43.23 21.28
C PHE A 834 5.44 44.21 21.01
N LEU A 835 4.38 43.77 20.33
CA LEU A 835 3.19 44.61 20.10
C LEU A 835 2.52 45.06 21.41
N VAL A 836 2.53 44.21 22.45
CA VAL A 836 2.05 44.59 23.79
C VAL A 836 2.89 45.73 24.39
N VAL A 837 4.22 45.64 24.30
CA VAL A 837 5.13 46.70 24.76
C VAL A 837 4.89 48.00 23.97
N LEU A 838 4.77 47.91 22.64
CA LEU A 838 4.45 49.05 21.79
C LEU A 838 3.11 49.69 22.18
N GLY A 839 2.07 48.88 22.44
CA GLY A 839 0.76 49.35 22.87
C GLY A 839 0.80 50.07 24.22
N ILE A 840 1.56 49.56 25.20
CA ILE A 840 1.77 50.24 26.49
C ILE A 840 2.45 51.59 26.28
N MET A 841 3.46 51.67 25.41
CA MET A 841 4.14 52.93 25.08
C MET A 841 3.19 53.94 24.44
N VAL A 842 2.36 53.51 23.48
CA VAL A 842 1.32 54.35 22.87
C VAL A 842 0.39 54.91 23.95
N LEU A 843 -0.04 54.10 24.91
CA LEU A 843 -0.89 54.56 26.02
C LEU A 843 -0.18 55.59 26.92
N VAL A 844 1.11 55.39 27.23
CA VAL A 844 1.90 56.34 28.04
C VAL A 844 1.99 57.71 27.37
N PHE A 845 2.29 57.74 26.07
CA PHE A 845 2.35 59.00 25.32
C PHE A 845 0.97 59.63 25.11
N ALA A 846 -0.06 58.82 24.81
CA ALA A 846 -1.43 59.30 24.68
C ALA A 846 -1.90 59.97 25.97
N HIS A 847 -1.66 59.33 27.12
CA HIS A 847 -2.00 59.90 28.42
C HIS A 847 -1.22 61.17 28.72
N SER A 848 0.09 61.19 28.45
CA SER A 848 0.95 62.35 28.69
C SER A 848 0.56 63.55 27.82
N LEU A 849 0.27 63.33 26.53
CA LEU A 849 -0.17 64.35 25.59
C LEU A 849 -1.60 64.80 25.87
N HIS A 850 -2.51 63.89 26.26
CA HIS A 850 -3.85 64.25 26.75
C HIS A 850 -3.76 65.21 27.93
N LEU A 851 -2.92 64.92 28.93
CA LEU A 851 -2.76 65.79 30.09
C LEU A 851 -2.19 67.17 29.72
N LEU A 852 -1.28 67.23 28.74
CA LEU A 852 -0.64 68.45 28.30
C LEU A 852 -1.54 69.31 27.39
N LEU A 853 -2.29 68.67 26.49
CA LEU A 853 -3.00 69.31 25.37
C LEU A 853 -4.53 69.32 25.53
N ARG A 854 -5.05 68.81 26.65
CA ARG A 854 -6.48 68.98 26.97
C ARG A 854 -6.79 70.45 27.27
N PRO A 855 -7.97 70.94 26.85
CA PRO A 855 -8.47 72.23 27.29
C PRO A 855 -8.79 72.19 28.79
N THR A 856 -8.44 73.28 29.46
CA THR A 856 -8.71 73.58 30.88
C THR A 856 -9.92 74.48 31.06
N SER A 857 -10.25 75.29 30.05
CA SER A 857 -11.47 76.11 30.01
C SER A 857 -12.64 75.37 29.34
N GLU A 858 -13.86 75.59 29.82
CA GLU A 858 -15.07 75.14 29.10
C GLU A 858 -15.21 75.86 27.75
N TYR A 859 -15.62 75.11 26.73
CA TYR A 859 -15.82 75.60 25.38
C TYR A 859 -17.05 74.94 24.73
N SER A 860 -17.62 75.59 23.73
CA SER A 860 -18.69 75.07 22.88
C SER A 860 -18.32 75.30 21.42
N TYR A 861 -18.66 74.36 20.53
CA TYR A 861 -18.42 74.51 19.08
C TYR A 861 -19.38 75.50 18.42
N ASP A 862 -20.53 75.75 19.04
CA ASP A 862 -21.55 76.66 18.48
C ASP A 862 -21.28 78.13 18.77
N GLN A 863 -20.39 78.42 19.74
CA GLN A 863 -20.10 79.78 20.18
C GLN A 863 -18.60 80.01 20.35
N PRO A 864 -18.03 81.06 19.70
CA PRO A 864 -16.61 81.37 19.81
C PRO A 864 -16.21 81.72 21.25
N SER A 865 -15.19 81.04 21.77
CA SER A 865 -14.64 81.21 23.12
C SER A 865 -13.13 81.43 23.06
N PHE A 866 -12.71 82.69 22.97
CA PHE A 866 -11.30 83.08 23.00
C PHE A 866 -10.86 83.28 24.46
N THR A 867 -10.26 82.25 25.02
CA THR A 867 -9.73 82.23 26.40
C THR A 867 -8.21 82.27 26.38
N ASP A 868 -7.58 82.55 27.53
CA ASP A 868 -6.12 82.46 27.69
C ASP A 868 -5.60 81.00 27.62
N ASP A 869 -6.49 80.02 27.48
CA ASP A 869 -6.17 78.62 27.32
C ASP A 869 -5.68 78.33 25.89
N ALA A 870 -4.38 78.05 25.75
CA ALA A 870 -3.75 77.73 24.47
C ALA A 870 -4.28 76.43 23.82
N ASN A 871 -4.96 75.56 24.57
CA ASN A 871 -5.49 74.28 24.09
C ASN A 871 -6.98 74.33 23.70
N ASN A 872 -7.63 75.48 23.87
CA ASN A 872 -9.01 75.69 23.46
C ASN A 872 -9.13 75.56 21.93
N PRO A 873 -10.07 74.74 21.37
CA PRO A 873 -10.20 74.55 19.92
C PRO A 873 -10.35 75.86 19.12
N TRP A 874 -10.99 76.89 19.68
CA TRP A 874 -11.12 78.20 19.04
C TRP A 874 -9.81 78.97 18.87
N ASN A 875 -8.79 78.63 19.66
CA ASN A 875 -7.44 79.20 19.55
C ASN A 875 -6.52 78.39 18.61
N LEU A 876 -6.94 77.20 18.18
CA LEU A 876 -6.16 76.28 17.34
C LEU A 876 -6.52 76.35 15.84
N VAL A 877 -7.69 76.88 15.51
CA VAL A 877 -8.20 77.02 14.14
C VAL A 877 -7.49 78.09 13.33
N SER A 878 -7.48 77.92 12.01
CA SER A 878 -6.86 78.87 11.09
C SER A 878 -7.62 80.20 11.03
N THR A 879 -6.90 81.31 11.15
CA THR A 879 -7.44 82.67 10.96
C THR A 879 -6.99 83.24 9.62
N TYR A 880 -7.94 83.57 8.74
CA TYR A 880 -7.67 84.17 7.44
C TYR A 880 -7.91 85.68 7.50
N LYS A 881 -6.93 86.44 6.99
CA LYS A 881 -7.04 87.90 6.84
C LYS A 881 -7.52 88.23 5.44
N PHE A 882 -8.49 89.12 5.31
CA PHE A 882 -8.93 89.59 4.01
C PHE A 882 -7.87 90.52 3.40
N ILE A 883 -7.31 90.16 2.24
CA ILE A 883 -6.37 91.00 1.49
C ILE A 883 -7.13 91.61 0.32
N SER A 884 -7.32 92.93 0.34
CA SER A 884 -7.97 93.64 -0.76
C SER A 884 -7.10 93.61 -2.04
N PRO A 885 -7.67 93.79 -3.25
CA PRO A 885 -6.90 93.81 -4.51
C PRO A 885 -5.77 94.85 -4.55
N ASN A 886 -5.84 95.89 -3.72
CA ASN A 886 -4.83 96.94 -3.59
C ASN A 886 -3.69 96.56 -2.61
N GLY A 887 -3.63 95.32 -2.13
CA GLY A 887 -2.61 94.83 -1.18
C GLY A 887 -2.81 95.29 0.27
N THR A 888 -3.87 96.04 0.58
CA THR A 888 -4.22 96.43 1.94
C THR A 888 -4.88 95.28 2.68
N VAL A 889 -4.30 94.89 3.82
CA VAL A 889 -4.85 93.90 4.74
C VAL A 889 -5.99 94.55 5.52
N ASP A 890 -7.22 94.09 5.28
CA ASP A 890 -8.40 94.55 6.01
C ASP A 890 -8.42 93.94 7.43
N LYS A 891 -9.05 94.62 8.39
CA LYS A 891 -9.10 94.17 9.80
C LYS A 891 -10.11 93.05 10.04
N SER A 892 -10.92 92.73 9.04
CA SER A 892 -11.88 91.63 9.07
C SER A 892 -11.15 90.27 9.05
N LEU A 893 -11.40 89.46 10.08
CA LEU A 893 -10.83 88.12 10.25
C LEU A 893 -11.91 87.07 9.98
N LEU A 894 -11.62 86.13 9.08
CA LEU A 894 -12.42 84.93 8.90
C LEU A 894 -11.77 83.81 9.73
N ILE A 895 -12.53 83.23 10.65
CA ILE A 895 -12.06 82.18 11.55
C ILE A 895 -12.78 80.89 11.16
N GLU A 896 -12.02 79.83 10.95
CA GLU A 896 -12.57 78.50 10.70
C GLU A 896 -13.28 77.99 11.98
N THR A 897 -14.46 77.39 11.82
CA THR A 897 -15.21 76.85 12.97
C THR A 897 -14.55 75.55 13.44
N PRO A 898 -14.16 75.43 14.71
CA PRO A 898 -13.57 74.20 15.23
C PRO A 898 -14.59 73.07 15.25
N ASP A 899 -14.10 71.84 15.20
CA ASP A 899 -14.85 70.60 15.31
C ASP A 899 -14.18 69.62 16.30
N ASP A 900 -14.78 68.44 16.46
CA ASP A 900 -14.25 67.37 17.32
C ASP A 900 -12.85 66.89 16.91
N SER A 901 -12.46 67.11 15.64
CA SER A 901 -11.15 66.72 15.11
C SER A 901 -10.06 67.76 15.31
N THR A 902 -10.44 69.00 15.64
CA THR A 902 -9.52 70.14 15.80
C THR A 902 -8.56 69.97 16.98
N ASN A 903 -9.04 69.40 18.10
CA ASN A 903 -8.19 68.99 19.22
C ASN A 903 -8.49 67.54 19.63
N LEU A 904 -7.78 66.60 18.99
CA LEU A 904 -7.88 65.17 19.30
C LEU A 904 -7.39 64.80 20.72
N PHE A 905 -6.73 65.70 21.46
CA PHE A 905 -6.27 65.44 22.82
C PHE A 905 -7.28 65.89 23.89
N SER A 906 -8.43 66.45 23.50
CA SER A 906 -9.51 66.84 24.41
C SER A 906 -10.05 65.65 25.23
N LEU A 907 -10.23 64.50 24.59
CA LEU A 907 -10.61 63.24 25.23
C LEU A 907 -9.44 62.25 25.23
N PHE A 908 -9.37 61.42 26.27
CA PHE A 908 -8.36 60.37 26.33
C PHE A 908 -8.52 59.34 25.20
N SER A 909 -9.74 59.00 24.81
CA SER A 909 -10.01 58.06 23.70
C SER A 909 -9.47 58.54 22.36
N THR A 910 -9.69 59.82 22.02
CA THR A 910 -9.19 60.44 20.79
C THR A 910 -7.69 60.69 20.86
N SER A 911 -7.12 60.87 22.06
CA SER A 911 -5.66 61.01 22.23
C SER A 911 -4.89 59.74 21.85
N ILE A 912 -5.48 58.56 22.11
CA ILE A 912 -4.89 57.28 21.69
C ILE A 912 -4.85 57.20 20.16
N LEU A 913 -5.92 57.64 19.49
CA LEU A 913 -6.00 57.69 18.03
C LEU A 913 -4.98 58.68 17.44
N ALA A 914 -4.83 59.87 18.05
CA ALA A 914 -3.84 60.86 17.66
C ALA A 914 -2.41 60.30 17.74
N VAL A 915 -2.06 59.63 18.85
CA VAL A 915 -0.73 59.01 19.00
C VAL A 915 -0.52 57.85 18.04
N TYR A 916 -1.57 57.10 17.70
CA TYR A 916 -1.50 56.10 16.63
C TYR A 916 -1.19 56.73 15.26
N PHE A 917 -1.83 57.84 14.89
CA PHE A 917 -1.48 58.55 13.65
C PHE A 917 -0.04 59.06 13.68
N MET A 918 0.41 59.60 14.82
CA MET A 918 1.81 59.98 15.03
C MET A 918 2.78 58.80 14.87
N LEU A 919 2.41 57.59 15.28
CA LEU A 919 3.23 56.38 15.09
C LEU A 919 3.41 56.04 13.60
N THR A 920 2.41 56.31 12.75
CA THR A 920 2.50 56.12 11.30
C THR A 920 3.28 57.22 10.58
N GLY A 921 3.75 58.23 11.31
CA GLY A 921 4.48 59.38 10.78
C GLY A 921 3.60 60.59 10.46
N ASP A 922 2.29 60.51 10.69
CA ASP A 922 1.38 61.64 10.53
C ASP A 922 1.42 62.56 11.76
N SER A 923 1.90 63.79 11.57
CA SER A 923 1.98 64.81 12.62
C SER A 923 0.81 65.79 12.61
N SER A 924 -0.21 65.56 11.77
CA SER A 924 -1.42 66.38 11.66
C SER A 924 -2.05 66.67 13.03
N SER A 925 -2.07 65.67 13.91
CA SER A 925 -2.70 65.76 15.23
C SER A 925 -2.05 66.78 16.16
N VAL A 926 -0.78 67.13 15.96
CA VAL A 926 -0.04 68.12 16.78
C VAL A 926 0.35 69.38 16.00
N SER A 927 -0.05 69.46 14.72
CA SER A 927 0.35 70.56 13.82
C SER A 927 -0.23 71.92 14.23
N SER A 928 -1.34 71.94 14.96
CA SER A 928 -2.02 73.16 15.43
C SER A 928 -1.22 73.96 16.46
N TRP A 929 -0.22 73.35 17.11
CA TRP A 929 0.60 74.03 18.13
C TRP A 929 1.94 74.51 17.57
N VAL A 930 2.27 75.78 17.85
CA VAL A 930 3.60 76.34 17.53
C VAL A 930 4.65 75.81 18.51
N LEU A 931 5.48 74.87 18.06
CA LEU A 931 6.50 74.18 18.88
C LEU A 931 7.48 75.12 19.59
N LYS A 932 7.75 76.30 19.02
CA LYS A 932 8.63 77.32 19.63
C LYS A 932 8.12 77.78 20.99
N ASN A 933 6.81 77.84 21.17
CA ASN A 933 6.18 78.35 22.39
C ASN A 933 5.95 77.25 23.43
N ASN A 934 5.98 75.97 23.02
CA ASN A 934 5.65 74.82 23.86
C ASN A 934 6.84 73.86 23.95
N TRP A 935 7.85 74.21 24.76
CA TRP A 935 9.06 73.41 24.90
C TRP A 935 8.79 71.99 25.44
N THR A 936 7.82 71.83 26.36
CA THR A 936 7.40 70.51 26.87
C THR A 936 6.81 69.62 25.77
N LEU A 937 6.01 70.19 24.87
CA LEU A 937 5.46 69.47 23.72
C LEU A 937 6.59 69.07 22.76
N ALA A 938 7.49 70.00 22.43
CA ALA A 938 8.64 69.73 21.58
C ALA A 938 9.53 68.61 22.15
N PHE A 939 9.75 68.61 23.47
CA PHE A 939 10.49 67.57 24.17
C PHE A 939 9.79 66.21 24.13
N LEU A 940 8.48 66.16 24.41
CA LEU A 940 7.69 64.91 24.32
C LEU A 940 7.68 64.35 22.89
N LEU A 941 7.57 65.20 21.86
CA LEU A 941 7.62 64.79 20.46
C LEU A 941 9.00 64.25 20.05
N PHE A 942 10.07 64.89 20.52
CA PHE A 942 11.43 64.40 20.31
C PHE A 942 11.63 63.02 20.93
N ILE A 943 11.23 62.85 22.19
CA ILE A 943 11.30 61.57 22.91
C ILE A 943 10.43 60.53 22.21
N PHE A 944 9.20 60.88 21.83
CA PHE A 944 8.30 60.00 21.11
C PHE A 944 8.95 59.49 19.82
N SER A 945 9.40 60.39 18.94
CA SER A 945 10.02 60.02 17.67
C SER A 945 11.27 59.15 17.85
N PHE A 946 12.11 59.45 18.84
CA PHE A 946 13.28 58.64 19.15
C PHE A 946 12.90 57.21 19.57
N PHE A 947 11.99 57.07 20.55
CA PHE A 947 11.64 55.75 21.08
C PHE A 947 10.76 54.95 20.11
N THR A 948 9.76 55.56 19.49
CA THR A 948 8.80 54.84 18.65
C THR A 948 9.33 54.69 17.22
N THR A 949 9.57 55.80 16.52
CA THR A 949 9.94 55.79 15.09
C THR A 949 11.36 55.27 14.86
N ILE A 950 12.35 55.77 15.61
CA ILE A 950 13.76 55.43 15.37
C ILE A 950 14.13 54.09 16.02
N TYR A 951 13.72 53.84 17.26
CA TYR A 951 14.12 52.64 17.97
C TYR A 951 13.15 51.48 17.78
N LEU A 952 11.90 51.61 18.25
CA LEU A 952 10.95 50.49 18.31
C LEU A 952 10.49 50.01 16.93
N LEU A 953 10.13 50.88 15.99
CA LEU A 953 9.72 50.45 14.65
C LEU A 953 10.86 49.77 13.88
N ASN A 954 12.08 50.27 13.99
CA ASN A 954 13.25 49.63 13.36
C ASN A 954 13.60 48.29 14.04
N LEU A 955 13.49 48.19 15.37
CA LEU A 955 13.61 46.93 16.10
C LEU A 955 12.50 45.95 15.67
N PHE A 956 11.27 46.43 15.51
CA PHE A 956 10.13 45.63 15.04
C PHE A 956 10.39 45.08 13.64
N ILE A 957 10.88 45.89 12.70
CA ILE A 957 11.24 45.46 11.34
C ILE A 957 12.33 44.38 11.38
N SER A 958 13.36 44.54 12.22
CA SER A 958 14.41 43.53 12.40
C SER A 958 13.85 42.22 12.95
N LEU A 959 13.05 42.28 14.01
CA LEU A 959 12.39 41.11 14.60
C LEU A 959 11.45 40.42 13.62
N LEU A 960 10.76 41.19 12.77
CA LEU A 960 9.92 40.69 11.69
C LEU A 960 10.78 39.95 10.65
N GLY A 961 11.90 40.54 10.23
CA GLY A 961 12.84 39.92 9.29
C GLY A 961 13.36 38.57 9.77
N ASP A 962 13.83 38.51 11.02
CA ASP A 962 14.32 37.27 11.63
C ASP A 962 13.20 36.23 11.78
N ALA A 963 11.99 36.65 12.18
CA ALA A 963 10.84 35.78 12.29
C ALA A 963 10.39 35.19 10.94
N ILE A 964 10.47 35.98 9.85
CA ILE A 964 10.16 35.52 8.50
C ILE A 964 11.20 34.49 8.04
N ALA A 965 12.50 34.76 8.27
CA ALA A 965 13.57 33.87 7.88
C ALA A 965 13.44 32.48 8.54
N ASP A 966 13.13 32.44 9.84
CA ASP A 966 12.93 31.18 10.59
C ASP A 966 11.74 30.35 10.11
N ARG A 967 10.69 31.01 9.58
CA ARG A 967 9.39 30.39 9.26
C ARG A 967 9.16 30.14 7.78
N ASN A 968 10.02 30.64 6.90
CA ASN A 968 9.96 30.39 5.47
C ASN A 968 10.48 28.98 5.12
N ASN A 969 9.83 27.95 5.65
CA ASN A 969 10.17 26.56 5.42
C ASN A 969 8.91 25.71 5.16
N GLU A 970 9.11 24.57 4.50
CA GLU A 970 8.03 23.62 4.19
C GLU A 970 7.39 23.06 5.47
N GLU A 971 8.17 22.92 6.53
CA GLU A 971 7.77 22.39 7.83
C GLU A 971 6.65 23.23 8.48
N SER A 972 6.75 24.56 8.43
CA SER A 972 5.74 25.48 8.97
C SER A 972 4.42 25.36 8.22
N PHE A 973 4.46 25.10 6.91
CA PHE A 973 3.26 24.84 6.12
C PHE A 973 2.65 23.47 6.46
N LEU A 974 3.46 22.43 6.61
CA LEU A 974 3.01 21.10 7.03
C LEU A 974 2.38 21.13 8.43
N GLN A 975 2.91 21.97 9.34
CA GLN A 975 2.33 22.21 10.65
C GLN A 975 0.91 22.79 10.54
N LEU A 976 0.74 23.86 9.76
CA LEU A 976 -0.57 24.48 9.53
C LEU A 976 -1.57 23.51 8.89
N ARG A 977 -1.13 22.70 7.92
CA ARG A 977 -1.97 21.65 7.31
C ARG A 977 -2.33 20.55 8.31
N GLY A 978 -1.39 20.17 9.18
CA GLY A 978 -1.59 19.21 10.26
C GLY A 978 -2.63 19.68 11.28
N GLU A 979 -2.58 20.95 11.68
CA GLU A 979 -3.58 21.60 12.54
C GLU A 979 -4.99 21.46 11.95
N ILE A 980 -5.15 21.81 10.67
CA ILE A 980 -6.45 21.73 9.97
C ILE A 980 -6.95 20.29 9.85
N LEU A 981 -6.06 19.34 9.55
CA LEU A 981 -6.42 17.91 9.52
C LEU A 981 -6.89 17.42 10.89
N SER A 982 -6.25 17.89 11.97
CA SER A 982 -6.66 17.54 13.32
C SER A 982 -8.05 18.08 13.65
N GLU A 983 -8.37 19.33 13.24
CA GLU A 983 -9.70 19.91 13.41
C GLU A 983 -10.77 19.12 12.65
N ILE A 984 -10.48 18.73 11.40
CA ILE A 984 -11.37 17.89 10.60
C ILE A 984 -11.61 16.54 11.29
N GLU A 985 -10.54 15.92 11.79
CA GLU A 985 -10.59 14.60 12.41
C GLU A 985 -11.37 14.60 13.73
N LEU A 986 -11.18 15.63 14.55
CA LEU A 986 -11.87 15.76 15.83
C LEU A 986 -13.33 16.21 15.68
N PHE A 987 -13.57 17.26 14.90
CA PHE A 987 -14.86 17.96 14.89
C PHE A 987 -15.73 17.61 13.69
N TRP A 988 -15.18 17.37 12.51
CA TRP A 988 -16.01 17.15 11.31
C TRP A 988 -16.28 15.69 10.98
N MET A 989 -15.39 14.77 11.38
CA MET A 989 -15.57 13.35 11.12
C MET A 989 -16.48 12.65 12.14
N LEU A 990 -17.31 11.73 11.64
CA LEU A 990 -18.17 10.88 12.48
C LEU A 990 -17.36 9.74 13.13
N PRO A 991 -17.76 9.24 14.31
CA PRO A 991 -17.01 8.20 15.02
C PRO A 991 -16.75 6.92 14.21
N TYR A 992 -17.69 6.50 13.36
CA TYR A 992 -17.49 5.32 12.51
C TYR A 992 -16.47 5.56 11.38
N GLN A 993 -16.36 6.80 10.88
CA GLN A 993 -15.42 7.16 9.82
C GLN A 993 -13.98 7.16 10.34
N ARG A 994 -13.78 7.59 11.60
CA ARG A 994 -12.50 7.51 12.31
C ARG A 994 -11.96 6.09 12.51
N ARG A 995 -12.80 5.07 12.32
CA ARG A 995 -12.45 3.65 12.48
C ARG A 995 -12.35 2.91 11.15
N LYS A 996 -12.46 3.63 10.04
CA LYS A 996 -12.23 3.07 8.71
C LYS A 996 -10.74 2.80 8.53
N LYS A 997 -10.39 1.51 8.40
CA LYS A 997 -8.99 1.05 8.24
C LYS A 997 -8.29 1.65 7.02
N ASN A 998 -9.02 1.98 5.96
CA ASN A 998 -8.46 2.63 4.77
C ASN A 998 -8.13 4.13 4.98
N TRP A 999 -8.77 4.80 5.95
CA TRP A 999 -8.48 6.20 6.30
C TRP A 999 -7.46 6.30 7.43
N PHE A 1000 -7.41 5.26 8.27
CA PHE A 1000 -6.56 5.15 9.45
C PHE A 1000 -5.81 3.81 9.44
N PRO A 1001 -4.82 3.66 8.55
CA PRO A 1001 -4.10 2.40 8.38
C PRO A 1001 -2.99 2.22 9.44
N GLU A 1002 -2.61 0.97 9.69
CA GLU A 1002 -1.47 0.62 10.54
C GLU A 1002 -0.13 0.73 9.79
N ILE A 1003 -0.14 0.56 8.46
CA ILE A 1003 1.02 0.66 7.59
C ILE A 1003 0.69 1.59 6.41
N LEU A 1004 1.59 2.51 6.12
CA LEU A 1004 1.50 3.44 4.98
C LEU A 1004 2.48 3.04 3.89
N TYR A 1005 1.97 2.81 2.67
CA TYR A 1005 2.79 2.64 1.47
C TYR A 1005 2.94 3.99 0.78
N TYR A 1006 4.13 4.59 0.80
CA TYR A 1006 4.41 5.90 0.23
C TYR A 1006 5.18 5.79 -1.08
N LYS A 1007 4.56 6.16 -2.20
CA LYS A 1007 5.22 6.22 -3.52
C LYS A 1007 5.97 7.55 -3.66
N ALA A 1008 7.29 7.53 -3.48
CA ALA A 1008 8.18 8.69 -3.63
C ALA A 1008 8.78 8.73 -5.04
N SER A 1009 9.00 9.91 -5.63
CA SER A 1009 9.85 9.99 -6.82
C SER A 1009 11.33 9.83 -6.43
N VAL A 1010 12.15 9.30 -7.35
CA VAL A 1010 13.60 9.16 -7.09
C VAL A 1010 14.24 10.54 -6.84
N ASN A 1011 13.77 11.59 -7.53
CA ASN A 1011 14.23 12.96 -7.34
C ASN A 1011 13.92 13.51 -5.93
N GLU A 1012 12.72 13.26 -5.39
CA GLU A 1012 12.37 13.67 -4.02
C GLU A 1012 13.21 12.92 -2.98
N LEU A 1013 13.37 11.62 -3.16
CA LEU A 1013 14.20 10.76 -2.31
C LEU A 1013 15.66 11.26 -2.29
N LYS A 1014 16.18 11.69 -3.43
CA LYS A 1014 17.55 12.23 -3.56
C LYS A 1014 17.73 13.57 -2.87
N LYS A 1015 16.79 14.51 -3.04
CA LYS A 1015 16.80 15.80 -2.33
C LYS A 1015 16.79 15.59 -0.82
N TYR A 1016 16.02 14.62 -0.34
CA TYR A 1016 15.97 14.26 1.07
C TYR A 1016 17.31 13.66 1.56
N ILE A 1017 17.87 12.69 0.85
CA ILE A 1017 19.16 12.05 1.21
C ILE A 1017 20.31 13.06 1.23
N ASN A 1018 20.31 14.03 0.31
CA ASN A 1018 21.34 15.06 0.25
C ASN A 1018 21.27 16.07 1.41
N ASN A 1019 20.07 16.29 1.96
CA ASN A 1019 19.85 17.20 3.09
C ASN A 1019 20.09 16.57 4.47
N LEU A 1020 20.36 15.25 4.55
CA LEU A 1020 20.67 14.59 5.80
C LEU A 1020 22.13 14.82 6.21
N GLU A 1021 22.33 15.42 7.39
CA GLU A 1021 23.66 15.61 8.00
C GLU A 1021 24.30 14.26 8.39
N ASP A 1022 23.49 13.30 8.86
CA ASP A 1022 23.92 11.94 9.16
C ASP A 1022 23.20 10.91 8.25
N LYS A 1023 23.99 10.13 7.52
CA LYS A 1023 23.52 9.09 6.59
C LYS A 1023 23.56 7.68 7.19
N SER A 1024 24.01 7.55 8.45
CA SER A 1024 24.18 6.26 9.15
C SER A 1024 22.88 5.47 9.32
N GLY A 1025 21.74 6.17 9.44
CA GLY A 1025 20.41 5.57 9.61
C GLY A 1025 19.68 5.19 8.30
N VAL A 1026 20.24 5.48 7.12
CA VAL A 1026 19.59 5.22 5.82
C VAL A 1026 19.96 3.84 5.30
N HIS A 1027 18.95 3.03 4.96
CA HIS A 1027 19.16 1.67 4.46
C HIS A 1027 20.01 1.64 3.17
N SER A 1028 20.94 0.69 3.08
CA SER A 1028 21.95 0.65 2.00
C SER A 1028 21.38 0.55 0.58
N GLU A 1029 20.19 -0.04 0.41
CA GLU A 1029 19.50 -0.11 -0.88
C GLU A 1029 18.98 1.25 -1.36
N ILE A 1030 18.53 2.11 -0.45
CA ILE A 1030 18.05 3.46 -0.76
C ILE A 1030 19.21 4.32 -1.28
N LEU A 1031 20.39 4.17 -0.67
CA LEU A 1031 21.63 4.82 -1.10
C LEU A 1031 22.13 4.30 -2.46
N LYS A 1032 21.83 3.04 -2.83
CA LYS A 1032 22.17 2.47 -4.14
C LYS A 1032 21.27 3.02 -5.24
N ILE A 1033 19.96 3.11 -5.01
CA ILE A 1033 19.00 3.66 -5.98
C ILE A 1033 19.36 5.11 -6.35
N ALA A 1034 19.71 5.93 -5.36
CA ALA A 1034 20.11 7.32 -5.61
C ALA A 1034 21.39 7.46 -6.47
N LYS A 1035 22.31 6.48 -6.42
CA LYS A 1035 23.59 6.48 -7.16
C LYS A 1035 23.44 5.95 -8.60
N ILE A 1036 22.50 5.04 -8.86
CA ILE A 1036 22.33 4.41 -10.18
C ILE A 1036 21.84 5.43 -11.23
N GLU A 1037 20.97 6.37 -10.84
CA GLU A 1037 20.47 7.39 -11.76
C GLU A 1037 21.52 8.47 -12.10
N ASP A 1038 22.49 8.74 -11.20
CA ASP A 1038 23.63 9.63 -11.51
C ASP A 1038 24.49 9.07 -12.63
N SER A 1039 24.75 7.76 -12.62
CA SER A 1039 25.46 7.10 -13.70
C SER A 1039 24.69 7.11 -15.02
N GLU A 1040 23.35 7.01 -15.00
CA GLU A 1040 22.55 7.13 -16.22
C GLU A 1040 22.52 8.56 -16.77
N LYS A 1041 22.51 9.60 -15.92
CA LYS A 1041 22.60 11.00 -16.36
C LYS A 1041 23.97 11.32 -16.94
N GLU A 1042 25.06 10.88 -16.32
CA GLU A 1042 26.41 11.00 -16.90
C GLU A 1042 26.54 10.28 -18.24
N LEU A 1043 25.92 9.11 -18.40
CA LEU A 1043 25.86 8.39 -19.67
C LEU A 1043 25.06 9.15 -20.72
N LYS A 1044 23.90 9.72 -20.38
CA LYS A 1044 23.10 10.55 -21.31
C LYS A 1044 23.86 11.79 -21.76
N GLN A 1045 24.56 12.47 -20.84
CA GLN A 1045 25.41 13.62 -21.14
C GLN A 1045 26.53 13.23 -22.13
N LYS A 1046 27.22 12.12 -21.88
CA LYS A 1046 28.27 11.60 -22.79
C LYS A 1046 27.72 11.23 -24.17
N ILE A 1047 26.50 10.70 -24.24
CA ILE A 1047 25.84 10.38 -25.51
C ILE A 1047 25.49 11.67 -26.27
N GLU A 1048 24.96 12.69 -25.60
CA GLU A 1048 24.63 13.98 -26.21
C GLU A 1048 25.87 14.72 -26.71
N ASP A 1049 26.96 14.70 -25.94
CA ASP A 1049 28.26 15.23 -26.36
C ASP A 1049 28.80 14.49 -27.60
N SER A 1050 28.64 13.16 -27.64
CA SER A 1050 29.06 12.34 -28.78
C SER A 1050 28.20 12.57 -30.03
N GLU A 1051 26.89 12.78 -29.88
CA GLU A 1051 25.98 13.13 -30.98
C GLU A 1051 26.31 14.50 -31.57
N ASN A 1052 26.66 15.47 -30.73
CA ASN A 1052 27.08 16.80 -31.18
C ASN A 1052 28.42 16.75 -31.93
N GLU A 1053 29.37 15.92 -31.49
CA GLU A 1053 30.63 15.71 -32.21
C GLU A 1053 30.42 15.02 -33.57
N LEU A 1054 29.49 14.05 -33.65
CA LEU A 1054 29.12 13.38 -34.90
C LEU A 1054 28.43 14.33 -35.88
N LYS A 1055 27.50 15.18 -35.42
CA LYS A 1055 26.87 16.20 -36.27
C LYS A 1055 27.90 17.14 -36.88
N LYS A 1056 28.87 17.58 -36.08
CA LYS A 1056 29.94 18.47 -36.56
C LYS A 1056 30.79 17.79 -37.65
N LYS A 1057 31.15 16.52 -37.48
CA LYS A 1057 31.89 15.74 -38.51
C LYS A 1057 31.08 15.55 -39.80
N ILE A 1058 29.75 15.39 -39.70
CA ILE A 1058 28.86 15.29 -40.87
C ILE A 1058 28.80 16.64 -41.60
N GLU A 1059 28.65 17.75 -40.88
CA GLU A 1059 28.65 19.10 -41.47
C GLU A 1059 29.98 19.42 -42.18
N ASP A 1060 31.12 19.06 -41.57
CA ASP A 1060 32.45 19.21 -42.17
C ASP A 1060 32.58 18.37 -43.46
N SER A 1061 32.08 17.13 -43.45
CA SER A 1061 32.10 16.22 -44.61
C SER A 1061 31.18 16.70 -45.74
N GLU A 1062 29.99 17.25 -45.41
CA GLU A 1062 29.09 17.84 -46.39
C GLU A 1062 29.70 19.08 -47.05
N MET A 1063 30.46 19.88 -46.30
CA MET A 1063 31.17 21.04 -46.82
C MET A 1063 32.28 20.64 -47.79
N GLU A 1064 33.01 19.58 -47.48
CA GLU A 1064 34.05 19.02 -48.35
C GLU A 1064 33.47 18.42 -49.64
N LEU A 1065 32.35 17.69 -49.55
CA LEU A 1065 31.61 17.17 -50.72
C LEU A 1065 31.08 18.29 -51.62
N LYS A 1066 30.51 19.36 -51.03
CA LYS A 1066 30.07 20.52 -51.80
C LYS A 1066 31.22 21.18 -52.55
N ASN A 1067 32.40 21.29 -51.92
CA ASN A 1067 33.58 21.83 -52.58
C ASN A 1067 34.04 20.95 -53.76
N GLN A 1068 34.07 19.63 -53.59
CA GLN A 1068 34.42 18.69 -54.68
C GLN A 1068 33.41 18.73 -55.84
N ILE A 1069 32.11 18.82 -55.53
CA ILE A 1069 31.05 18.96 -56.54
C ILE A 1069 31.20 20.26 -57.32
N ASN A 1070 31.47 21.37 -56.63
CA ASN A 1070 31.70 22.66 -57.28
C ASN A 1070 32.92 22.62 -58.19
N GLU A 1071 34.02 21.98 -57.77
CA GLU A 1071 35.22 21.81 -58.58
C GLU A 1071 34.99 20.92 -59.82
N ALA A 1072 34.14 19.91 -59.69
CA ALA A 1072 33.72 19.06 -60.81
C ALA A 1072 32.80 19.82 -61.79
N LEU A 1073 31.86 20.62 -61.29
CA LEU A 1073 31.01 21.50 -62.10
C LEU A 1073 31.85 22.52 -62.89
N ASP A 1074 32.87 23.09 -62.27
CA ASP A 1074 33.77 24.04 -62.93
C ASP A 1074 34.58 23.40 -64.07
N LYS A 1075 35.01 22.14 -63.89
CA LYS A 1075 35.64 21.33 -64.94
C LYS A 1075 34.67 21.00 -66.08
N ILE A 1076 33.42 20.67 -65.76
CA ILE A 1076 32.37 20.42 -66.76
C ILE A 1076 32.05 21.67 -67.56
N ASN A 1077 31.90 22.83 -66.91
CA ASN A 1077 31.64 24.10 -67.59
C ASN A 1077 32.77 24.47 -68.56
N LYS A 1078 34.03 24.26 -68.17
CA LYS A 1078 35.18 24.44 -69.08
C LYS A 1078 35.16 23.48 -70.28
N LEU A 1079 34.69 22.26 -70.10
CA LEU A 1079 34.51 21.30 -71.20
C LEU A 1079 33.37 21.71 -72.14
N ILE A 1080 32.27 22.23 -71.60
CA ILE A 1080 31.14 22.76 -72.36
C ILE A 1080 31.60 23.94 -73.23
N GLU A 1081 32.32 24.91 -72.66
CA GLU A 1081 32.90 26.04 -73.42
C GLU A 1081 33.84 25.57 -74.54
N LEU A 1082 34.64 24.52 -74.32
CA LEU A 1082 35.50 23.93 -75.34
C LEU A 1082 34.69 23.26 -76.46
N THR A 1083 33.60 22.57 -76.14
CA THR A 1083 32.70 21.98 -77.15
C THR A 1083 31.92 23.03 -77.93
N GLU A 1084 31.49 24.13 -77.30
CA GLU A 1084 30.83 25.24 -77.98
C GLU A 1084 31.80 26.00 -78.90
N LYS A 1085 33.06 26.20 -78.50
CA LYS A 1085 34.12 26.72 -79.39
C LYS A 1085 34.38 25.81 -80.58
N ASN A 1086 34.40 24.49 -80.38
CA ASN A 1086 34.60 23.54 -81.48
C ASN A 1086 33.41 23.48 -82.44
N ASN A 1087 32.17 23.60 -81.94
CA ASN A 1087 30.97 23.65 -82.79
C ASN A 1087 30.86 24.95 -83.60
N ASN A 1088 31.30 26.08 -83.04
CA ASN A 1088 31.32 27.35 -83.77
C ASN A 1088 32.40 27.39 -84.87
N ASN A 1089 33.50 26.63 -84.72
CA ASN A 1089 34.54 26.53 -85.75
C ASN A 1089 34.17 25.57 -86.90
N ASN A 1090 33.22 24.65 -86.70
CA ASN A 1090 32.78 23.70 -87.73
C ASN A 1090 31.61 24.22 -88.60
N ASN A 1091 30.97 25.33 -88.22
CA ASN A 1091 29.89 25.97 -89.00
C ASN A 1091 30.39 27.14 -89.87
N SER A 1092 31.71 27.31 -90.04
CA SER A 1092 32.32 28.34 -90.90
C SER A 1092 33.10 27.77 -92.09
N SER A 1093 32.87 26.52 -92.45
CA SER A 1093 33.38 25.92 -93.69
C SER A 1093 32.29 25.11 -94.39
N ASP A 1094 31.41 25.82 -95.09
CA ASP A 1094 30.87 25.46 -96.41
C ASP A 1094 30.32 26.71 -97.11
#